data_AF-A0AA36JKJ9-F1
#
_entry.id   AF-A0AA36JKJ9-F1
#
_cell.length_a   1.000
_cell.length_b   1.000
_cell.length_c   1.000
_cell.angle_alpha   90.00
_cell.angle_beta   90.00
_cell.angle_gamma   90.00
#
_symmetry.space_group_name_H-M   'P 1'
#
loop_
_entity.id
_entity.type
_entity.pdbx_description
1 polymer ?
#
loop_
_entity_poly.entity_id
_entity_poly.type
_entity_poly.pdbx_seq_one_letter_code
_entity_poly.pdbx_strand_id
1 'polypeptide(L)'
;MEDGASLPLALHQLERAIDDEADPSVLRAVRQRLMERLTARINELEEFSVTLLRPSGDSRTLSGCLPDDLLEALREKAAREFGIPRDAIVLCRGSRQFAVKELRMSLADVGVGRGTELTCFRDAGCRTYWRLQIVEEVCEWEALIYNVELYDQFNTLIPFAGIESIACNGERNGRIARNAFDGRSDTFWETLFGSEKVGTWVTCKLREAAAIRRIRVKQGNAGNAIRAFEVLCSEDGQDWVSVWTARDMGPHWSASSAPQAGLCGLWCAEYAAVNTTFAASTRWHDSGIAPQAPGWQLIRGTIEAALGLAAFALVVALLLPLSLLLTVLEALRACLRLDAKPKAPLEEGRVTLVLPGTCSYVFWQLGMIQYLCEHFDTRSAKLAGVSSGTVGAVMLLQLEEVAAAADSDSAGVAAAVRQRAHQIFGIIESKAAQNMASPTAFVGRLGTLMDILAAELLSEGDYSALSSRMRIGVRRLATGFVPAMVPDVITSFSSREELLESVMASCNVWLVVRFKPWRYVPSLRAFCNDGVNPFSFHCFFEYLYDLRSEMRGVIAANHRHGGAWAKLYTVWNYQVLLSPADRHLWISPTVGGRLDIRNMVRFSGWFMGHQWQQGYIHARDLDAQGYWRDLPRRPGM
;
A
#
# COMPACT_ATOMS: atom_id res chain seq x y z
N MET A 1 22.44 35.81 -6.00
CA MET A 1 22.45 34.33 -5.92
C MET A 1 21.04 33.84 -5.62
N GLU A 2 20.06 34.21 -6.45
CA GLU A 2 18.69 33.66 -6.37
C GLU A 2 18.45 32.57 -7.42
N ASP A 3 19.26 32.52 -8.47
CA ASP A 3 19.31 31.41 -9.42
C ASP A 3 20.38 30.41 -8.99
N GLY A 4 20.04 29.12 -8.93
CA GLY A 4 20.86 27.99 -8.47
C GLY A 4 22.13 27.71 -9.29
N ALA A 5 23.00 28.72 -9.45
CA ALA A 5 24.36 28.54 -9.90
C ALA A 5 25.12 27.72 -8.86
N SER A 6 25.82 26.68 -9.33
CA SER A 6 26.62 25.83 -8.46
C SER A 6 27.71 26.67 -7.77
N LEU A 7 27.92 26.42 -6.48
CA LEU A 7 28.94 27.07 -5.64
C LEU A 7 30.32 27.22 -6.34
N PRO A 8 30.79 26.27 -7.16
CA PRO A 8 32.05 26.41 -7.92
C PRO A 8 32.03 27.56 -8.95
N LEU A 9 30.90 27.83 -9.62
CA LEU A 9 30.79 28.91 -10.60
C LEU A 9 30.79 30.29 -9.92
N ALA A 10 30.13 30.39 -8.76
CA ALA A 10 30.15 31.59 -7.94
C ALA A 10 31.56 31.87 -7.37
N LEU A 11 32.29 30.84 -6.94
CA LEU A 11 33.69 30.95 -6.52
C LEU A 11 34.59 31.39 -7.68
N HIS A 12 34.42 30.83 -8.88
CA HIS A 12 35.22 31.22 -10.05
C HIS A 12 34.96 32.64 -10.55
N GLN A 13 33.69 33.09 -10.51
CA GLN A 13 33.35 34.49 -10.82
C GLN A 13 33.88 35.46 -9.76
N LEU A 14 33.92 35.03 -8.50
CA LEU A 14 34.51 35.80 -7.40
C LEU A 14 36.04 35.89 -7.55
N GLU A 15 36.72 34.79 -7.87
CA GLU A 15 38.17 34.79 -8.16
C GLU A 15 38.53 35.73 -9.32
N ARG A 16 37.73 35.75 -10.39
CA ARG A 16 37.93 36.72 -11.48
C ARG A 16 37.71 38.18 -11.04
N ALA A 17 36.71 38.45 -10.21
CA ALA A 17 36.47 39.78 -9.68
C ALA A 17 37.57 40.22 -8.70
N ILE A 18 38.24 39.26 -8.04
CA ILE A 18 39.36 39.47 -7.13
C ILE A 18 40.65 39.85 -7.89
N ASP A 19 40.86 39.33 -9.10
CA ASP A 19 42.04 39.63 -9.92
C ASP A 19 41.97 41.02 -10.60
N ASP A 20 40.78 41.59 -10.77
CA ASP A 20 40.57 42.86 -11.48
C ASP A 20 40.54 44.11 -10.56
N GLU A 21 40.47 43.98 -9.22
CA GLU A 21 40.46 45.11 -8.27
C GLU A 21 41.69 45.13 -7.33
N ALA A 22 42.54 46.14 -7.51
CA ALA A 22 43.88 46.28 -6.90
C ALA A 22 43.90 46.80 -5.44
N ASP A 23 42.84 46.66 -4.64
CA ASP A 23 42.87 47.06 -3.22
C ASP A 23 42.81 45.85 -2.26
N PRO A 24 43.96 45.46 -1.66
CA PRO A 24 44.06 44.35 -0.69
C PRO A 24 43.19 44.52 0.58
N SER A 25 42.68 45.72 0.85
CA SER A 25 41.78 45.98 1.98
C SER A 25 40.33 45.58 1.67
N VAL A 26 39.88 45.85 0.44
CA VAL A 26 38.55 45.45 -0.06
C VAL A 26 38.48 43.92 -0.17
N LEU A 27 39.54 43.27 -0.66
CA LEU A 27 39.65 41.81 -0.74
C LEU A 27 39.53 41.13 0.63
N ARG A 28 40.16 41.69 1.66
CA ARG A 28 40.04 41.16 3.02
C ARG A 28 38.62 41.31 3.57
N ALA A 29 37.97 42.45 3.33
CA ALA A 29 36.59 42.68 3.77
C ALA A 29 35.57 41.79 3.05
N VAL A 30 35.74 41.57 1.74
CA VAL A 30 34.88 40.66 0.95
C VAL A 30 35.08 39.21 1.40
N ARG A 31 36.33 38.75 1.55
CA ARG A 31 36.64 37.41 2.05
C ARG A 31 36.05 37.19 3.45
N GLN A 32 36.16 38.17 4.34
CA GLN A 32 35.62 38.08 5.69
C GLN A 32 34.08 38.01 5.70
N ARG A 33 33.39 38.86 4.93
CA ARG A 33 31.91 38.80 4.80
C ARG A 33 31.44 37.50 4.14
N LEU A 34 32.19 36.97 3.19
CA LEU A 34 31.87 35.70 2.53
C LEU A 34 32.04 34.54 3.49
N MET A 35 33.13 34.53 4.28
CA MET A 35 33.35 33.55 5.34
C MET A 35 32.29 33.67 6.44
N GLU A 36 31.91 34.86 6.87
CA GLU A 36 30.80 35.06 7.83
C GLU A 36 29.47 34.54 7.29
N ARG A 37 29.16 34.76 6.00
CA ARG A 37 27.94 34.23 5.37
C ARG A 37 27.99 32.72 5.15
N LEU A 38 29.14 32.17 4.79
CA LEU A 38 29.35 30.72 4.68
C LEU A 38 29.25 30.06 6.04
N THR A 39 29.91 30.60 7.06
CA THR A 39 29.82 30.11 8.44
C THR A 39 28.40 30.26 8.99
N ALA A 40 27.69 31.36 8.72
CA ALA A 40 26.28 31.50 9.07
C ALA A 40 25.41 30.44 8.38
N ARG A 41 25.62 30.19 7.09
CA ARG A 41 24.85 29.20 6.32
C ARG A 41 25.21 27.75 6.68
N ILE A 42 26.46 27.49 7.04
CA ILE A 42 26.93 26.21 7.60
C ILE A 42 26.33 25.99 8.99
N ASN A 43 26.21 27.04 9.80
CA ASN A 43 25.53 26.98 11.10
C ASN A 43 24.00 26.88 10.98
N GLU A 44 23.42 27.27 9.84
CA GLU A 44 21.99 27.11 9.51
C GLU A 44 21.65 25.73 8.94
N LEU A 45 22.63 24.94 8.52
CA LEU A 45 22.42 23.53 8.17
C LEU A 45 22.26 22.74 9.46
N GLU A 46 21.06 22.81 10.05
CA GLU A 46 20.71 22.01 11.21
C GLU A 46 20.89 20.53 10.88
N GLU A 47 21.80 19.88 11.61
CA GLU A 47 21.87 18.44 11.64
C GLU A 47 20.48 17.88 11.94
N PHE A 48 20.12 16.82 11.23
CA PHE A 48 18.88 16.10 11.48
C PHE A 48 19.12 14.60 11.61
N SER A 49 18.10 13.95 12.14
CA SER A 49 18.08 12.50 12.28
C SER A 49 17.16 11.87 11.23
N VAL A 50 17.60 10.73 10.71
CA VAL A 50 16.81 9.84 9.84
C VAL A 50 16.53 8.56 10.61
N THR A 51 15.27 8.14 10.64
CA THR A 51 14.89 6.86 11.26
C THR A 51 14.95 5.77 10.20
N LEU A 52 15.79 4.76 10.41
CA LEU A 52 15.85 3.57 9.58
C LEU A 52 15.01 2.45 10.20
N LEU A 53 14.10 1.91 9.40
CA LEU A 53 13.25 0.79 9.75
C LEU A 53 13.70 -0.45 9.00
N ARG A 54 13.97 -1.54 9.69
CA ARG A 54 14.11 -2.85 9.04
C ARG A 54 12.74 -3.51 8.89
N PRO A 55 12.55 -4.37 7.87
CA PRO A 55 11.40 -5.26 7.80
C PRO A 55 11.24 -6.16 9.04
N SER A 56 12.30 -6.39 9.82
CA SER A 56 12.25 -7.08 11.12
C SER A 56 11.54 -6.31 12.22
N GLY A 57 11.22 -5.03 12.02
CA GLY A 57 10.69 -4.13 13.04
C GLY A 57 11.77 -3.38 13.82
N ASP A 58 13.05 -3.74 13.63
CA ASP A 58 14.16 -2.99 14.26
C ASP A 58 14.21 -1.57 13.71
N SER A 59 14.19 -0.58 14.59
CA SER A 59 14.43 0.81 14.24
C SER A 59 15.77 1.29 14.79
N ARG A 60 16.46 2.11 13.98
CA ARG A 60 17.70 2.81 14.36
C ARG A 60 17.61 4.24 13.88
N THR A 61 17.98 5.17 14.75
CA THR A 61 18.01 6.59 14.40
C THR A 61 19.43 6.97 14.05
N LEU A 62 19.66 7.39 12.80
CA LEU A 62 20.93 7.94 12.35
C LEU A 62 20.94 9.45 12.60
N SER A 63 21.73 9.91 13.57
CA SER A 63 21.96 11.33 13.85
C SER A 63 23.09 11.91 12.99
N GLY A 64 23.21 13.25 13.01
CA GLY A 64 24.28 13.96 12.30
C GLY A 64 24.19 13.84 10.78
N CYS A 65 22.99 13.80 10.22
CA CYS A 65 22.79 13.89 8.77
C CYS A 65 22.66 15.36 8.38
N LEU A 66 23.37 15.76 7.32
CA LEU A 66 23.25 17.08 6.72
C LEU A 66 22.42 17.02 5.44
N PRO A 67 21.68 18.08 5.08
CA PRO A 67 20.89 18.10 3.83
C PRO A 67 21.74 17.83 2.58
N ASP A 68 22.99 18.27 2.59
CA ASP A 68 23.95 18.13 1.50
C ASP A 68 24.72 16.81 1.53
N ASP A 69 24.55 15.97 2.55
CA ASP A 69 25.13 14.62 2.57
C ASP A 69 24.64 13.84 1.35
N LEU A 70 25.52 13.05 0.73
CA LEU A 70 25.10 12.15 -0.33
C LEU A 70 24.27 11.00 0.24
N LEU A 71 23.28 10.53 -0.52
CA LEU A 71 22.51 9.35 -0.15
C LEU A 71 23.40 8.11 0.05
N GLU A 72 24.53 8.01 -0.67
CA GLU A 72 25.55 6.97 -0.45
C GLU A 72 26.18 7.03 0.95
N ALA A 73 26.41 8.22 1.51
CA ALA A 73 26.95 8.37 2.86
C ALA A 73 25.95 7.90 3.92
N LEU A 74 24.66 8.19 3.73
CA LEU A 74 23.58 7.67 4.58
C LEU A 74 23.49 6.15 4.49
N ARG A 75 23.63 5.58 3.28
CA ARG A 75 23.66 4.13 3.07
C ARG A 75 24.82 3.46 3.78
N GLU A 76 25.99 4.09 3.80
CA GLU A 76 27.16 3.59 4.52
C GLU A 76 26.98 3.67 6.05
N LYS A 77 26.38 4.75 6.57
CA LYS A 77 25.97 4.85 7.98
C LYS A 77 24.98 3.73 8.34
N ALA A 78 23.97 3.50 7.51
CA ALA A 78 23.01 2.41 7.66
C ALA A 78 23.72 1.04 7.71
N ALA A 79 24.69 0.82 6.82
CA ALA A 79 25.48 -0.41 6.74
C ALA A 79 26.23 -0.73 8.01
N ARG A 80 26.90 0.27 8.58
CA ARG A 80 27.60 0.12 9.86
C ARG A 80 26.64 -0.18 10.99
N GLU A 81 25.56 0.59 11.14
CA GLU A 81 24.59 0.39 12.23
C GLU A 81 23.92 -0.98 12.21
N PHE A 82 23.70 -1.51 11.01
CA PHE A 82 22.99 -2.76 10.81
C PHE A 82 23.91 -3.97 10.63
N GLY A 83 25.23 -3.78 10.54
CA GLY A 83 26.18 -4.85 10.24
C GLY A 83 25.91 -5.56 8.91
N ILE A 84 25.34 -4.85 7.94
CA ILE A 84 25.08 -5.36 6.59
C ILE A 84 26.16 -4.79 5.67
N PRO A 85 26.73 -5.58 4.73
CA PRO A 85 27.64 -5.04 3.72
C PRO A 85 27.03 -3.83 3.01
N ARG A 86 27.82 -2.77 2.81
CA ARG A 86 27.40 -1.50 2.23
C ARG A 86 26.60 -1.66 0.94
N ASP A 87 27.08 -2.55 0.07
CA ASP A 87 26.52 -2.76 -1.25
C ASP A 87 25.27 -3.65 -1.21
N ALA A 88 25.08 -4.41 -0.13
CA ALA A 88 23.88 -5.18 0.10
C ALA A 88 22.73 -4.37 0.69
N ILE A 89 22.93 -3.10 1.08
CA ILE A 89 21.82 -2.27 1.57
C ILE A 89 21.09 -1.58 0.44
N VAL A 90 19.78 -1.72 0.51
CA VAL A 90 18.82 -0.94 -0.26
C VAL A 90 18.03 -0.05 0.69
N LEU A 91 17.96 1.24 0.35
CA LEU A 91 17.16 2.22 1.06
C LEU A 91 15.89 2.51 0.27
N CYS A 92 14.76 2.54 0.98
CA CYS A 92 13.45 2.88 0.45
C CYS A 92 12.80 3.99 1.26
N ARG A 93 12.04 4.86 0.59
CA ARG A 93 11.17 5.84 1.24
C ARG A 93 9.72 5.51 0.88
N GLY A 94 8.97 4.99 1.86
CA GLY A 94 7.68 4.35 1.59
C GLY A 94 7.85 3.20 0.60
N SER A 95 7.11 3.22 -0.52
CA SER A 95 7.21 2.21 -1.57
C SER A 95 8.29 2.47 -2.63
N ARG A 96 8.98 3.61 -2.58
CA ARG A 96 10.00 4.00 -3.57
C ARG A 96 11.38 3.52 -3.13
N GLN A 97 11.98 2.64 -3.93
CA GLN A 97 13.40 2.31 -3.84
C GLN A 97 14.25 3.39 -4.52
N PHE A 98 15.33 3.82 -3.86
CA PHE A 98 16.28 4.75 -4.48
C PHE A 98 17.11 4.02 -5.54
N ALA A 99 17.20 4.62 -6.73
CA ALA A 99 17.99 4.12 -7.85
C ALA A 99 19.49 4.42 -7.65
N VAL A 100 20.34 3.64 -8.32
CA VAL A 100 21.82 3.79 -8.25
C VAL A 100 22.28 5.21 -8.55
N LYS A 101 21.69 5.85 -9.56
CA LYS A 101 22.02 7.24 -9.93
C LYS A 101 21.73 8.25 -8.82
N GLU A 102 20.77 7.93 -7.94
CA GLU A 102 20.34 8.77 -6.83
C GLU A 102 21.25 8.63 -5.60
N LEU A 103 22.08 7.59 -5.53
CA LEU A 103 23.10 7.45 -4.48
C LEU A 103 24.10 8.62 -4.48
N ARG A 104 24.29 9.25 -5.64
CA ARG A 104 25.16 10.42 -5.84
C ARG A 104 24.43 11.76 -5.68
N MET A 105 23.16 11.76 -5.31
CA MET A 105 22.38 12.97 -5.05
C MET A 105 22.43 13.31 -3.56
N SER A 106 22.24 14.60 -3.23
CA SER A 106 22.13 15.03 -1.84
C SER A 106 20.86 14.47 -1.19
N LEU A 107 20.85 14.32 0.14
CA LEU A 107 19.66 13.92 0.90
C LEU A 107 18.49 14.85 0.63
N ALA A 108 18.73 16.16 0.55
CA ALA A 108 17.71 17.14 0.21
C ALA A 108 17.08 16.89 -1.18
N ASP A 109 17.90 16.63 -2.20
CA ASP A 109 17.43 16.42 -3.58
C ASP A 109 16.57 15.15 -3.73
N VAL A 110 16.84 14.12 -2.92
CA VAL A 110 16.03 12.89 -2.88
C VAL A 110 14.87 12.97 -1.87
N GLY A 111 14.70 14.13 -1.22
CA GLY A 111 13.64 14.43 -0.27
C GLY A 111 13.80 13.75 1.09
N VAL A 112 15.02 13.36 1.47
CA VAL A 112 15.36 12.85 2.80
C VAL A 112 15.76 14.03 3.69
N GLY A 113 14.94 14.30 4.70
CA GLY A 113 15.15 15.40 5.66
C GLY A 113 14.79 15.01 7.09
N ARG A 114 14.68 16.01 7.97
CA ARG A 114 14.34 15.82 9.39
C ARG A 114 13.07 14.99 9.57
N GLY A 115 13.18 13.93 10.39
CA GLY A 115 12.05 13.04 10.70
C GLY A 115 11.67 12.10 9.56
N THR A 116 12.47 12.01 8.49
CA THR A 116 12.21 11.04 7.42
C THR A 116 12.44 9.63 7.95
N GLU A 117 11.47 8.76 7.68
CA GLU A 117 11.60 7.33 7.87
C GLU A 117 12.01 6.67 6.55
N LEU A 118 13.06 5.86 6.59
CA LEU A 118 13.49 5.03 5.48
C LEU A 118 13.42 3.57 5.87
N THR A 119 12.92 2.74 4.97
CA THR A 119 13.02 1.29 5.12
C THR A 119 14.37 0.83 4.57
N CYS A 120 15.12 0.09 5.36
CA CYS A 120 16.39 -0.51 5.00
C CYS A 120 16.26 -2.02 4.96
N PHE A 121 16.61 -2.65 3.84
CA PHE A 121 16.70 -4.10 3.75
C PHE A 121 17.97 -4.54 3.04
N ARG A 122 18.34 -5.80 3.31
CA ARG A 122 19.40 -6.48 2.58
C ARG A 122 18.84 -6.90 1.23
N ASP A 123 19.52 -6.55 0.14
CA ASP A 123 19.20 -7.07 -1.19
C ASP A 123 19.33 -8.60 -1.16
N ALA A 124 18.21 -9.30 -1.30
CA ALA A 124 18.12 -10.75 -1.41
C ALA A 124 19.03 -11.31 -2.53
N GLY A 125 19.39 -10.48 -3.51
CA GLY A 125 20.36 -10.85 -4.53
C GLY A 125 21.80 -10.95 -4.02
N CYS A 126 22.15 -10.37 -2.87
CA CYS A 126 23.54 -10.31 -2.41
C CYS A 126 23.99 -11.63 -1.76
N ARG A 127 24.77 -12.41 -2.50
CA ARG A 127 25.27 -13.72 -2.12
C ARG A 127 26.79 -13.80 -2.24
N THR A 128 27.39 -14.65 -1.42
CA THR A 128 28.82 -14.98 -1.47
C THR A 128 29.12 -16.06 -2.48
N TYR A 129 28.19 -17.00 -2.73
CA TYR A 129 28.41 -18.07 -3.69
C TYR A 129 27.60 -17.84 -4.96
N TRP A 130 28.27 -17.93 -6.10
CA TRP A 130 27.68 -17.80 -7.44
C TRP A 130 28.14 -18.94 -8.33
N ARG A 131 27.23 -19.46 -9.15
CA ARG A 131 27.50 -20.58 -10.06
C ARG A 131 27.01 -20.26 -11.46
N LEU A 132 27.83 -20.59 -12.44
CA LEU A 132 27.46 -20.63 -13.85
C LEU A 132 27.38 -22.09 -14.26
N GLN A 133 26.18 -22.57 -14.57
CA GLN A 133 25.92 -23.93 -15.02
C GLN A 133 25.57 -23.94 -16.50
N ILE A 134 26.21 -24.79 -17.28
CA ILE A 134 25.92 -24.93 -18.70
C ILE A 134 24.58 -25.62 -18.86
N VAL A 135 23.63 -24.97 -19.55
CA VAL A 135 22.29 -25.53 -19.79
C VAL A 135 21.95 -25.69 -21.27
N GLU A 136 22.74 -25.08 -22.15
CA GLU A 136 22.60 -25.23 -23.60
C GLU A 136 23.96 -25.08 -24.28
N GLU A 137 24.29 -26.01 -25.18
CA GLU A 137 25.53 -26.04 -25.96
C GLU A 137 25.25 -25.91 -27.46
N VAL A 138 26.25 -25.44 -28.22
CA VAL A 138 26.17 -25.39 -29.69
C VAL A 138 26.50 -26.76 -30.30
N CYS A 139 27.43 -27.49 -29.70
CA CYS A 139 27.79 -28.86 -30.07
C CYS A 139 28.42 -29.59 -28.87
N GLU A 140 28.57 -30.91 -29.03
CA GLU A 140 29.11 -31.85 -28.04
C GLU A 140 30.62 -31.69 -27.79
N TRP A 141 31.38 -30.97 -28.62
CA TRP A 141 32.81 -30.77 -28.37
C TRP A 141 33.06 -29.86 -27.17
N GLU A 142 34.23 -29.97 -26.53
CA GLU A 142 34.60 -29.14 -25.38
C GLU A 142 34.56 -27.64 -25.68
N ALA A 143 34.02 -26.84 -24.75
CA ALA A 143 34.08 -25.40 -24.83
C ALA A 143 35.38 -24.88 -24.20
N LEU A 144 35.95 -23.84 -24.81
CA LEU A 144 37.09 -23.11 -24.28
C LEU A 144 36.61 -21.75 -23.76
N ILE A 145 36.62 -21.56 -22.44
CA ILE A 145 36.23 -20.31 -21.79
C ILE A 145 37.48 -19.58 -21.31
N TYR A 146 37.81 -18.47 -21.97
CA TYR A 146 39.00 -17.69 -21.68
C TYR A 146 38.78 -16.69 -20.54
N ASN A 147 37.59 -16.11 -20.45
CA ASN A 147 37.32 -15.07 -19.46
C ASN A 147 35.84 -15.04 -19.05
N VAL A 148 35.57 -14.78 -17.79
CA VAL A 148 34.27 -14.61 -17.16
C VAL A 148 34.38 -13.38 -16.26
N GLU A 149 33.67 -12.34 -16.65
CA GLU A 149 33.52 -11.11 -15.89
C GLU A 149 32.15 -11.11 -15.21
N LEU A 150 32.14 -10.87 -13.90
CA LEU A 150 30.92 -10.71 -13.11
C LEU A 150 30.73 -9.24 -12.77
N TYR A 151 29.53 -8.73 -12.96
CA TYR A 151 29.16 -7.36 -12.67
C TYR A 151 28.06 -7.33 -11.61
N ASP A 152 28.28 -6.52 -10.60
CA ASP A 152 27.37 -6.33 -9.47
C ASP A 152 26.09 -5.55 -9.87
N GLN A 153 25.26 -5.24 -8.88
CA GLN A 153 24.02 -4.49 -9.01
C GLN A 153 24.20 -3.03 -9.43
N PHE A 154 25.42 -2.52 -9.34
CA PHE A 154 25.81 -1.19 -9.80
C PHE A 154 26.50 -1.25 -11.18
N ASN A 155 26.52 -2.43 -11.82
CA ASN A 155 27.24 -2.70 -13.05
C ASN A 155 28.76 -2.44 -12.94
N THR A 156 29.30 -2.59 -11.74
CA THR A 156 30.73 -2.53 -11.44
C THR A 156 31.33 -3.93 -11.62
N LEU A 157 32.47 -4.01 -12.31
CA LEU A 157 33.20 -5.27 -12.48
C LEU A 157 33.72 -5.73 -11.12
N ILE A 158 33.42 -6.97 -10.74
CA ILE A 158 34.04 -7.62 -9.59
C ILE A 158 35.43 -8.13 -10.02
N PRO A 159 36.53 -7.57 -9.49
CA PRO A 159 37.86 -7.98 -9.89
C PRO A 159 38.17 -9.40 -9.40
N PHE A 160 39.09 -10.10 -10.05
CA PHE A 160 39.54 -11.43 -9.63
C PHE A 160 40.01 -11.45 -8.16
N ALA A 161 40.63 -10.37 -7.68
CA ALA A 161 41.03 -10.23 -6.27
C ALA A 161 39.84 -10.30 -5.30
N GLY A 162 38.63 -9.96 -5.76
CA GLY A 162 37.37 -10.08 -5.03
C GLY A 162 36.81 -11.51 -4.98
N ILE A 163 37.43 -12.48 -5.66
CA ILE A 163 37.04 -13.89 -5.64
C ILE A 163 37.97 -14.65 -4.67
N GLU A 164 37.38 -15.27 -3.65
CA GLU A 164 38.09 -16.04 -2.63
C GLU A 164 38.50 -17.42 -3.16
N SER A 165 37.57 -18.16 -3.76
CA SER A 165 37.80 -19.50 -4.27
C SER A 165 36.96 -19.82 -5.50
N ILE A 166 37.46 -20.71 -6.36
CA ILE A 166 36.77 -21.22 -7.55
C ILE A 166 36.74 -22.74 -7.48
N ALA A 167 35.58 -23.32 -7.77
CA ALA A 167 35.35 -24.77 -7.84
C ALA A 167 34.57 -25.12 -9.11
N CYS A 168 34.74 -26.32 -9.65
CA CYS A 168 33.96 -26.84 -10.77
C CYS A 168 33.70 -28.33 -10.60
N ASN A 169 32.71 -28.88 -11.31
CA ASN A 169 32.46 -30.32 -11.36
C ASN A 169 33.05 -31.00 -12.60
N GLY A 170 33.70 -30.27 -13.50
CA GLY A 170 34.25 -30.84 -14.74
C GLY A 170 35.29 -29.94 -15.40
N GLU A 171 36.46 -30.50 -15.68
CA GLU A 171 37.55 -29.86 -16.43
C GLU A 171 38.45 -30.92 -17.10
N ARG A 172 39.14 -30.55 -18.18
CA ARG A 172 40.03 -31.46 -18.93
C ARG A 172 41.45 -30.92 -19.07
N ASN A 173 42.38 -31.83 -19.34
CA ASN A 173 43.75 -31.52 -19.80
C ASN A 173 44.55 -30.53 -18.92
N GLY A 174 44.22 -30.44 -17.63
CA GLY A 174 44.82 -29.45 -16.71
C GLY A 174 44.45 -27.99 -17.02
N ARG A 175 43.45 -27.75 -17.88
CA ARG A 175 42.92 -26.42 -18.22
C ARG A 175 41.79 -26.07 -17.27
N ILE A 176 42.20 -25.66 -16.07
CA ILE A 176 41.33 -25.54 -14.91
C ILE A 176 40.33 -24.38 -14.97
N ALA A 177 39.20 -24.51 -14.27
CA ALA A 177 38.13 -23.48 -14.24
C ALA A 177 38.60 -22.10 -13.76
N ARG A 178 39.61 -22.05 -12.88
CA ARG A 178 40.20 -20.80 -12.38
C ARG A 178 40.75 -19.91 -13.49
N ASN A 179 41.25 -20.50 -14.58
CA ASN A 179 41.79 -19.75 -15.72
C ASN A 179 40.75 -18.84 -16.37
N ALA A 180 39.47 -19.18 -16.30
CA ALA A 180 38.40 -18.34 -16.85
C ALA A 180 38.18 -17.05 -16.04
N PHE A 181 38.78 -16.87 -14.86
CA PHE A 181 38.55 -15.68 -14.02
C PHE A 181 39.82 -14.87 -13.77
N ASP A 182 40.99 -15.33 -14.23
CA ASP A 182 42.28 -14.73 -13.91
C ASP A 182 42.59 -13.42 -14.66
N GLY A 183 41.68 -13.00 -15.56
CA GLY A 183 41.80 -11.79 -16.37
C GLY A 183 42.77 -11.90 -17.54
N ARG A 184 43.41 -13.06 -17.75
CA ARG A 184 44.35 -13.30 -18.84
C ARG A 184 43.63 -13.83 -20.06
N SER A 185 44.12 -13.49 -21.24
CA SER A 185 43.52 -13.93 -22.51
C SER A 185 44.19 -15.15 -23.13
N ASP A 186 45.30 -15.61 -22.54
CA ASP A 186 46.14 -16.72 -23.00
C ASP A 186 45.94 -18.02 -22.20
N THR A 187 45.11 -17.97 -21.14
CA THR A 187 44.67 -19.10 -20.34
C THR A 187 43.17 -19.33 -20.58
N PHE A 188 42.70 -20.55 -20.36
CA PHE A 188 41.28 -20.89 -20.50
C PHE A 188 40.90 -22.10 -19.64
N TRP A 189 39.61 -22.19 -19.33
CA TRP A 189 38.96 -23.39 -18.84
C TRP A 189 38.50 -24.23 -20.02
N GLU A 190 38.83 -25.52 -20.00
CA GLU A 190 38.35 -26.51 -20.96
C GLU A 190 37.30 -27.39 -20.29
N THR A 191 36.06 -27.35 -20.80
CA THR A 191 34.94 -28.12 -20.22
C THR A 191 35.05 -29.61 -20.54
N LEU A 192 34.13 -30.40 -19.97
CA LEU A 192 33.87 -31.75 -20.46
C LEU A 192 33.32 -31.72 -21.91
N PHE A 193 33.32 -32.88 -22.56
CA PHE A 193 32.83 -33.09 -23.93
C PHE A 193 31.73 -34.14 -23.95
N GLY A 194 31.05 -34.30 -25.08
CA GLY A 194 29.88 -35.17 -25.21
C GLY A 194 28.71 -34.68 -24.37
N SER A 195 27.87 -35.63 -23.97
CA SER A 195 26.70 -35.38 -23.13
C SER A 195 27.01 -34.87 -21.72
N GLU A 196 28.28 -34.85 -21.30
CA GLU A 196 28.71 -34.38 -19.97
C GLU A 196 28.95 -32.86 -19.91
N LYS A 197 28.99 -32.18 -21.07
CA LYS A 197 29.20 -30.74 -21.15
C LYS A 197 28.02 -29.95 -20.59
N VAL A 198 26.78 -30.34 -20.91
CA VAL A 198 25.57 -29.79 -20.25
C VAL A 198 25.51 -30.29 -18.81
N GLY A 199 25.27 -29.37 -17.87
CA GLY A 199 25.33 -29.64 -16.42
C GLY A 199 26.71 -29.45 -15.79
N THR A 200 27.76 -29.27 -16.60
CA THR A 200 29.05 -28.78 -16.10
C THR A 200 28.87 -27.35 -15.56
N TRP A 201 29.46 -27.06 -14.42
CA TRP A 201 29.36 -25.77 -13.74
C TRP A 201 30.69 -25.29 -13.17
N VAL A 202 30.79 -23.97 -13.03
CA VAL A 202 31.84 -23.30 -12.26
C VAL A 202 31.18 -22.46 -11.17
N THR A 203 31.69 -22.59 -9.95
CA THR A 203 31.28 -21.83 -8.77
C THR A 203 32.41 -20.89 -8.36
N CYS A 204 32.07 -19.64 -8.08
CA CYS A 204 32.96 -18.67 -7.44
C CYS A 204 32.39 -18.26 -6.07
N LYS A 205 33.25 -18.30 -5.06
CA LYS A 205 33.00 -17.69 -3.75
C LYS A 205 33.60 -16.28 -3.75
N LEU A 206 32.78 -15.28 -3.56
CA LEU A 206 33.19 -13.88 -3.45
C LEU A 206 33.67 -13.60 -2.02
N ARG A 207 34.67 -12.73 -1.88
CA ARG A 207 35.15 -12.25 -0.57
C ARG A 207 34.10 -11.39 0.14
N GLU A 208 33.35 -10.63 -0.64
CA GLU A 208 32.25 -9.80 -0.17
C GLU A 208 30.98 -10.20 -0.91
N ALA A 209 29.86 -10.28 -0.19
CA ALA A 209 28.58 -10.63 -0.79
C ALA A 209 28.15 -9.54 -1.78
N ALA A 210 27.82 -9.95 -3.01
CA ALA A 210 27.35 -9.04 -4.06
C ALA A 210 26.19 -9.65 -4.83
N ALA A 211 25.35 -8.80 -5.42
CA ALA A 211 24.28 -9.24 -6.30
C ALA A 211 24.74 -9.15 -7.74
N ILE A 212 25.09 -10.30 -8.35
CA ILE A 212 25.52 -10.32 -9.75
C ILE A 212 24.30 -10.05 -10.64
N ARG A 213 24.35 -8.98 -11.44
CA ARG A 213 23.27 -8.60 -12.37
C ARG A 213 23.65 -8.73 -13.81
N ARG A 214 24.95 -8.85 -14.12
CA ARG A 214 25.43 -9.06 -15.49
C ARG A 214 26.64 -9.96 -15.47
N ILE A 215 26.70 -10.86 -16.43
CA ILE A 215 27.90 -11.63 -16.73
C ILE A 215 28.36 -11.28 -18.14
N ARG A 216 29.67 -11.37 -18.35
CA ARG A 216 30.27 -11.28 -19.68
C ARG A 216 31.30 -12.38 -19.82
N VAL A 217 31.22 -13.15 -20.88
CA VAL A 217 32.07 -14.34 -21.08
C VAL A 217 32.79 -14.21 -22.42
N LYS A 218 34.08 -14.54 -22.42
CA LYS A 218 34.92 -14.68 -23.62
C LYS A 218 35.12 -16.16 -23.92
N GLN A 219 34.60 -16.62 -25.04
CA GLN A 219 34.71 -18.02 -25.48
C GLN A 219 35.61 -18.15 -26.72
N GLY A 220 36.08 -19.37 -26.97
CA GLY A 220 36.80 -19.77 -28.17
C GLY A 220 35.94 -19.76 -29.44
N ASN A 221 36.31 -20.59 -30.42
CA ASN A 221 35.68 -20.62 -31.74
C ASN A 221 34.18 -20.97 -31.69
N ALA A 222 33.43 -20.44 -32.66
CA ALA A 222 31.97 -20.55 -32.77
C ALA A 222 31.43 -21.98 -32.69
N GLY A 223 32.18 -22.95 -33.22
CA GLY A 223 31.76 -24.35 -33.27
C GLY A 223 31.52 -24.96 -31.89
N ASN A 224 32.29 -24.57 -30.87
CA ASN A 224 32.27 -25.25 -29.56
C ASN A 224 31.76 -24.36 -28.42
N ALA A 225 31.28 -23.15 -28.70
CA ALA A 225 30.82 -22.21 -27.68
C ALA A 225 29.62 -22.76 -26.88
N ILE A 226 29.47 -22.27 -25.65
CA ILE A 226 28.28 -22.48 -24.83
C ILE A 226 27.24 -21.44 -25.21
N ARG A 227 26.01 -21.91 -25.42
CA ARG A 227 24.88 -21.09 -25.88
C ARG A 227 24.12 -20.45 -24.73
N ALA A 228 24.02 -21.14 -23.60
CA ALA A 228 23.40 -20.60 -22.41
C ALA A 228 24.01 -21.10 -21.10
N PHE A 229 24.11 -20.19 -20.14
CA PHE A 229 24.38 -20.50 -18.74
C PHE A 229 23.14 -20.24 -17.90
N GLU A 230 22.83 -21.14 -16.98
CA GLU A 230 22.01 -20.82 -15.82
C GLU A 230 22.91 -20.19 -14.75
N VAL A 231 22.52 -19.00 -14.28
CA VAL A 231 23.22 -18.27 -13.24
C VAL A 231 22.51 -18.53 -11.92
N LEU A 232 23.20 -19.16 -10.99
CA LEU A 232 22.69 -19.54 -9.68
C LEU A 232 23.45 -18.81 -8.57
N CYS A 233 22.81 -18.64 -7.44
CA CYS A 233 23.41 -18.09 -6.23
C CYS A 233 23.09 -18.95 -5.00
N SER A 234 23.94 -18.88 -3.98
CA SER A 234 23.79 -19.64 -2.73
C SER A 234 24.34 -18.86 -1.53
N GLU A 235 23.79 -19.10 -0.35
CA GLU A 235 24.33 -18.55 0.92
C GLU A 235 25.44 -19.43 1.51
N ASP A 236 25.31 -20.74 1.37
CA ASP A 236 26.16 -21.75 2.02
C ASP A 236 27.06 -22.51 1.03
N GLY A 237 26.83 -22.34 -0.27
CA GLY A 237 27.50 -23.06 -1.35
C GLY A 237 26.93 -24.45 -1.63
N GLN A 238 25.87 -24.86 -0.92
CA GLN A 238 25.22 -26.17 -1.05
C GLN A 238 23.83 -26.03 -1.70
N ASP A 239 23.01 -25.10 -1.20
CA ASP A 239 21.66 -24.87 -1.69
C ASP A 239 21.65 -23.75 -2.73
N TRP A 240 21.30 -24.11 -3.97
CA TRP A 240 21.41 -23.22 -5.13
C TRP A 240 20.04 -22.75 -5.61
N VAL A 241 19.93 -21.44 -5.83
CA VAL A 241 18.72 -20.82 -6.40
C VAL A 241 19.07 -20.21 -7.74
N SER A 242 18.30 -20.56 -8.77
CA SER A 242 18.42 -19.97 -10.11
C SER A 242 17.98 -18.50 -10.08
N VAL A 243 18.85 -17.62 -10.60
CA VAL A 243 18.61 -16.18 -10.69
C VAL A 243 18.08 -15.81 -12.08
N TRP A 244 18.77 -16.25 -13.13
CA TRP A 244 18.31 -16.15 -14.52
C TRP A 244 19.10 -17.10 -15.44
N THR A 245 18.60 -17.29 -16.66
CA THR A 245 19.35 -17.96 -17.74
C THR A 245 19.98 -16.92 -18.67
N ALA A 246 21.31 -16.86 -18.68
CA ALA A 246 22.09 -16.08 -19.64
C ALA A 246 22.11 -16.78 -20.99
N ARG A 247 21.19 -16.39 -21.89
CA ARG A 247 21.06 -16.91 -23.26
C ARG A 247 21.87 -16.09 -24.27
N ASP A 248 21.96 -16.61 -25.48
CA ASP A 248 22.67 -16.02 -26.62
C ASP A 248 24.16 -15.78 -26.32
N MET A 249 24.72 -16.67 -25.51
CA MET A 249 26.15 -16.73 -25.28
C MET A 249 26.77 -17.35 -26.54
N GLY A 250 27.85 -16.75 -27.03
CA GLY A 250 28.42 -17.12 -28.32
C GLY A 250 29.95 -17.11 -28.31
N PRO A 251 30.57 -17.34 -29.48
CA PRO A 251 32.01 -17.15 -29.62
C PRO A 251 32.42 -15.73 -29.28
N HIS A 252 33.67 -15.57 -28.84
CA HIS A 252 34.22 -14.29 -28.41
C HIS A 252 33.45 -13.72 -27.20
N TRP A 253 33.38 -12.40 -27.10
CA TRP A 253 32.74 -11.72 -25.98
C TRP A 253 31.23 -11.66 -26.15
N SER A 254 30.50 -12.23 -25.20
CA SER A 254 29.04 -12.09 -25.07
C SER A 254 28.68 -11.64 -23.67
N ALA A 255 27.62 -10.85 -23.52
CA ALA A 255 27.14 -10.37 -22.23
C ALA A 255 25.65 -10.69 -22.07
N SER A 256 25.24 -11.00 -20.86
CA SER A 256 23.84 -11.19 -20.50
C SER A 256 23.56 -10.56 -19.14
N SER A 257 22.40 -9.92 -19.02
CA SER A 257 21.98 -9.23 -17.79
C SER A 257 20.70 -9.86 -17.25
N ALA A 258 20.58 -9.93 -15.93
CA ALA A 258 19.40 -10.43 -15.26
C ALA A 258 18.17 -9.56 -15.62
N PRO A 259 17.04 -10.16 -16.03
CA PRO A 259 15.82 -9.41 -16.28
C PRO A 259 15.29 -8.82 -14.97
N GLN A 260 14.78 -7.59 -14.99
CA GLN A 260 14.17 -6.93 -13.81
C GLN A 260 13.12 -7.83 -13.12
N ALA A 261 12.39 -8.66 -13.88
CA ALA A 261 11.37 -9.57 -13.35
C ALA A 261 11.93 -10.83 -12.66
N GLY A 262 13.08 -11.37 -13.08
CA GLY A 262 13.69 -12.56 -12.44
C GLY A 262 14.14 -12.26 -11.00
N LEU A 263 14.43 -10.99 -10.74
CA LEU A 263 14.88 -10.48 -9.46
C LEU A 263 13.74 -10.39 -8.43
N CYS A 264 12.49 -10.21 -8.89
CA CYS A 264 11.31 -10.41 -8.06
C CYS A 264 11.15 -11.87 -7.62
N GLY A 265 11.68 -12.85 -8.35
CA GLY A 265 11.57 -14.28 -8.01
C GLY A 265 12.35 -14.64 -6.74
N LEU A 266 13.61 -14.21 -6.64
CA LEU A 266 14.42 -14.33 -5.42
C LEU A 266 13.82 -13.54 -4.26
N TRP A 267 13.30 -12.35 -4.56
CA TRP A 267 12.54 -11.54 -3.61
C TRP A 267 11.33 -12.30 -3.08
N CYS A 268 10.50 -12.89 -3.94
CA CYS A 268 9.32 -13.65 -3.54
C CYS A 268 9.67 -14.94 -2.79
N ALA A 269 10.76 -15.62 -3.14
CA ALA A 269 11.19 -16.85 -2.47
C ALA A 269 11.76 -16.57 -1.08
N GLU A 270 12.61 -15.55 -0.92
CA GLU A 270 13.12 -15.13 0.39
C GLU A 270 12.01 -14.46 1.22
N TYR A 271 11.10 -13.70 0.61
CA TYR A 271 9.90 -13.18 1.30
C TYR A 271 8.95 -14.31 1.71
N ALA A 272 8.85 -15.40 0.94
CA ALA A 272 8.06 -16.58 1.30
C ALA A 272 8.72 -17.43 2.40
N ALA A 273 10.05 -17.60 2.38
CA ALA A 273 10.83 -18.35 3.38
C ALA A 273 11.01 -17.57 4.70
N VAL A 274 11.18 -16.25 4.61
CA VAL A 274 11.05 -15.35 5.76
C VAL A 274 9.62 -15.44 6.28
N ASN A 275 8.57 -15.39 5.44
CA ASN A 275 7.17 -15.51 5.90
C ASN A 275 6.81 -16.83 6.62
N THR A 276 7.46 -17.95 6.30
CA THR A 276 7.17 -19.23 6.98
C THR A 276 7.80 -19.31 8.37
N THR A 277 8.90 -18.60 8.63
CA THR A 277 9.56 -18.54 9.95
C THR A 277 9.22 -17.26 10.73
N PHE A 278 8.85 -16.17 10.04
CA PHE A 278 8.25 -14.92 10.57
C PHE A 278 6.80 -15.10 11.02
N ALA A 279 6.13 -16.21 10.69
CA ALA A 279 4.71 -16.43 10.98
C ALA A 279 4.34 -16.26 12.47
N ALA A 280 5.33 -16.26 13.38
CA ALA A 280 5.16 -16.16 14.82
C ALA A 280 5.53 -14.82 15.48
N SER A 281 6.39 -13.93 14.92
CA SER A 281 6.94 -12.80 15.73
C SER A 281 6.89 -11.38 15.13
N THR A 282 6.49 -11.16 13.88
CA THR A 282 6.69 -9.84 13.21
C THR A 282 5.49 -9.31 12.44
N ARG A 283 4.27 -9.74 12.76
CA ARG A 283 3.00 -9.28 12.13
C ARG A 283 2.60 -7.81 12.41
N TRP A 284 3.48 -6.91 12.83
CA TRP A 284 3.04 -5.78 13.66
C TRP A 284 3.30 -4.35 13.17
N HIS A 285 3.52 -4.06 11.87
CA HIS A 285 3.87 -2.67 11.48
C HIS A 285 2.99 -1.88 10.50
N ASP A 286 2.03 -2.44 9.74
CA ASP A 286 1.17 -1.58 8.86
C ASP A 286 -0.35 -1.89 8.84
N SER A 287 -0.79 -2.78 9.72
CA SER A 287 -2.20 -3.14 10.06
C SER A 287 -2.19 -4.54 10.71
N GLY A 288 -1.16 -5.33 10.36
CA GLY A 288 -0.94 -6.73 10.72
C GLY A 288 -1.84 -7.73 9.98
N ILE A 289 -2.66 -7.24 9.05
CA ILE A 289 -3.53 -8.07 8.23
C ILE A 289 -2.77 -8.43 6.94
N ALA A 290 -2.19 -9.62 6.93
CA ALA A 290 -1.67 -10.24 5.71
C ALA A 290 -2.75 -11.17 5.15
N PRO A 291 -3.24 -10.95 3.92
CA PRO A 291 -4.17 -11.89 3.31
C PRO A 291 -3.49 -13.24 3.13
N GLN A 292 -4.16 -14.32 3.52
CA GLN A 292 -3.66 -15.68 3.31
C GLN A 292 -4.00 -16.19 1.91
N ALA A 293 -5.07 -15.67 1.30
CA ALA A 293 -5.48 -16.06 -0.03
C ALA A 293 -4.55 -15.47 -1.11
N PRO A 294 -4.04 -16.29 -2.06
CA PRO A 294 -3.31 -15.77 -3.21
C PRO A 294 -4.23 -14.90 -4.07
N GLY A 295 -3.65 -13.86 -4.68
CA GLY A 295 -4.36 -13.06 -5.69
C GLY A 295 -4.78 -13.92 -6.87
N TRP A 296 -5.86 -13.51 -7.55
CA TRP A 296 -6.29 -14.16 -8.79
C TRP A 296 -5.17 -14.12 -9.83
N GLN A 297 -5.01 -15.21 -10.59
CA GLN A 297 -4.17 -15.17 -11.79
C GLN A 297 -4.67 -14.05 -12.72
N LEU A 298 -3.74 -13.23 -13.22
CA LEU A 298 -4.04 -11.98 -13.95
C LEU A 298 -5.08 -12.17 -15.07
N ILE A 299 -4.94 -13.25 -15.86
CA ILE A 299 -5.83 -13.57 -16.97
C ILE A 299 -7.25 -13.89 -16.48
N ARG A 300 -7.36 -14.78 -15.47
CA ARG A 300 -8.64 -15.16 -14.88
C ARG A 300 -9.34 -13.95 -14.24
N GLY A 301 -8.59 -13.18 -13.45
CA GLY A 301 -9.10 -11.96 -12.83
C GLY A 301 -9.58 -10.94 -13.87
N THR A 302 -8.91 -10.83 -15.02
CA THR A 302 -9.32 -9.91 -16.11
C THR A 302 -10.62 -10.36 -16.79
N ILE A 303 -10.74 -11.65 -17.14
CA ILE A 303 -11.94 -12.20 -17.78
C ILE A 303 -13.14 -12.06 -16.84
N GLU A 304 -12.99 -12.48 -15.60
CA GLU A 304 -14.09 -12.46 -14.65
C GLU A 304 -14.45 -11.04 -14.21
N ALA A 305 -13.48 -10.11 -14.15
CA ALA A 305 -13.74 -8.69 -14.01
C ALA A 305 -14.60 -8.13 -15.15
N ALA A 306 -14.30 -8.50 -16.39
CA ALA A 306 -15.08 -8.08 -17.56
C ALA A 306 -16.51 -8.62 -17.50
N LEU A 307 -16.69 -9.88 -17.10
CA LEU A 307 -18.01 -10.48 -16.87
C LEU A 307 -18.78 -9.78 -15.74
N GLY A 308 -18.10 -9.47 -14.64
CA GLY A 308 -18.68 -8.73 -13.51
C GLY A 308 -19.13 -7.32 -13.92
N LEU A 309 -18.31 -6.60 -14.71
CA LEU A 309 -18.67 -5.29 -15.25
C LEU A 309 -19.85 -5.37 -16.22
N ALA A 310 -19.91 -6.40 -17.07
CA ALA A 310 -21.05 -6.61 -17.97
C ALA A 310 -22.34 -6.90 -17.19
N ALA A 311 -22.28 -7.75 -16.16
CA ALA A 311 -23.41 -8.03 -15.28
C ALA A 311 -23.85 -6.77 -14.51
N PHE A 312 -22.89 -5.99 -13.98
CA PHE A 312 -23.18 -4.73 -13.32
C PHE A 312 -23.82 -3.71 -14.25
N ALA A 313 -23.31 -3.56 -15.48
CA ALA A 313 -23.90 -2.69 -16.49
C ALA A 313 -25.35 -3.09 -16.83
N LEU A 314 -25.63 -4.40 -16.91
CA LEU A 314 -26.99 -4.91 -17.11
C LEU A 314 -27.89 -4.58 -15.91
N VAL A 315 -27.41 -4.78 -14.69
CA VAL A 315 -28.15 -4.42 -13.46
C VAL A 315 -28.41 -2.92 -13.41
N VAL A 316 -27.42 -2.07 -13.72
CA VAL A 316 -27.60 -0.61 -13.79
C VAL A 316 -28.62 -0.22 -14.86
N ALA A 317 -28.58 -0.84 -16.04
CA ALA A 317 -29.56 -0.58 -17.10
C ALA A 317 -31.00 -0.92 -16.66
N LEU A 318 -31.18 -1.96 -15.83
CA LEU A 318 -32.47 -2.31 -15.24
C LEU A 318 -32.87 -1.40 -14.08
N LEU A 319 -31.91 -1.01 -13.24
CA LEU A 319 -32.15 -0.14 -12.08
C LEU A 319 -32.37 1.32 -12.46
N LEU A 320 -31.82 1.80 -13.57
CA LEU A 320 -31.90 3.21 -13.96
C LEU A 320 -33.36 3.68 -14.21
N PRO A 321 -34.21 2.98 -14.98
CA PRO A 321 -35.62 3.36 -15.12
C PRO A 321 -36.37 3.36 -13.79
N LEU A 322 -36.08 2.38 -12.93
CA LEU A 322 -36.66 2.31 -11.59
C LEU A 322 -36.19 3.48 -10.71
N SER A 323 -34.91 3.85 -10.78
CA SER A 323 -34.35 5.03 -10.12
C SER A 323 -35.05 6.30 -10.52
N LEU A 324 -35.22 6.49 -11.83
CA LEU A 324 -35.88 7.66 -12.40
C LEU A 324 -37.34 7.72 -11.95
N LEU A 325 -38.05 6.58 -11.98
CA LEU A 325 -39.42 6.50 -11.51
C LEU A 325 -39.52 6.84 -10.01
N LEU A 326 -38.70 6.22 -9.16
CA LEU A 326 -38.68 6.50 -7.72
C LEU A 326 -38.32 7.96 -7.43
N THR A 327 -37.36 8.52 -8.15
CA THR A 327 -36.97 9.93 -8.07
C THR A 327 -38.14 10.87 -8.41
N VAL A 328 -38.89 10.57 -9.48
CA VAL A 328 -40.07 11.36 -9.86
C VAL A 328 -41.16 11.24 -8.79
N LEU A 329 -41.39 10.04 -8.24
CA LEU A 329 -42.38 9.83 -7.19
C LEU A 329 -41.99 10.56 -5.88
N GLU A 330 -40.72 10.54 -5.49
CA GLU A 330 -40.18 11.33 -4.37
C GLU A 330 -40.37 12.82 -4.60
N ALA A 331 -39.99 13.33 -5.78
CA ALA A 331 -40.15 14.73 -6.13
C ALA A 331 -41.63 15.17 -6.09
N LEU A 332 -42.55 14.33 -6.60
CA LEU A 332 -43.98 14.58 -6.54
C LEU A 332 -44.47 14.64 -5.09
N ARG A 333 -44.05 13.70 -4.23
CA ARG A 333 -44.41 13.72 -2.80
C ARG A 333 -43.90 14.98 -2.09
N ALA A 334 -42.66 15.38 -2.37
CA ALA A 334 -42.07 16.60 -1.83
C ALA A 334 -42.84 17.85 -2.27
N CYS A 335 -43.18 17.95 -3.57
CA CYS A 335 -44.01 19.03 -4.11
C CYS A 335 -45.39 19.09 -3.45
N LEU A 336 -45.99 17.92 -3.17
CA LEU A 336 -47.28 17.80 -2.49
C LEU A 336 -47.19 17.94 -0.97
N ARG A 337 -45.97 18.13 -0.41
CA ARG A 337 -45.70 18.23 1.04
C ARG A 337 -46.28 17.06 1.84
N LEU A 338 -46.27 15.86 1.24
CA LEU A 338 -46.81 14.65 1.87
C LEU A 338 -45.89 14.11 2.96
N ASP A 339 -44.61 14.49 2.93
CA ASP A 339 -43.61 14.06 3.89
C ASP A 339 -43.15 15.24 4.75
N ALA A 340 -43.14 15.03 6.08
CA ALA A 340 -42.49 15.96 6.98
C ALA A 340 -40.97 15.88 6.74
N LYS A 341 -40.31 17.02 6.52
CA LYS A 341 -38.84 17.04 6.53
C LYS A 341 -38.35 16.52 7.89
N PRO A 342 -37.39 15.58 7.92
CA PRO A 342 -36.79 15.16 9.18
C PRO A 342 -36.21 16.39 9.88
N LYS A 343 -36.78 16.77 11.02
CA LYS A 343 -36.19 17.79 11.89
C LYS A 343 -35.19 17.06 12.79
N ALA A 344 -33.93 17.02 12.40
CA ALA A 344 -32.88 16.62 13.32
C ALA A 344 -32.74 17.73 14.38
N PRO A 345 -32.85 17.43 15.68
CA PRO A 345 -32.55 18.42 16.71
C PRO A 345 -31.09 18.89 16.60
N LEU A 346 -30.92 20.21 16.69
CA LEU A 346 -29.63 20.87 16.86
C LEU A 346 -29.06 20.45 18.21
N GLU A 347 -27.99 19.66 18.18
CA GLU A 347 -27.19 19.37 19.36
C GLU A 347 -25.77 19.84 19.08
N GLU A 348 -25.47 21.05 19.53
CA GLU A 348 -24.17 21.72 19.40
C GLU A 348 -23.08 20.98 20.21
N GLY A 349 -21.85 20.98 19.69
CA GLY A 349 -20.64 20.63 20.45
C GLY A 349 -20.09 19.20 20.37
N ARG A 350 -20.66 18.29 19.55
CA ARG A 350 -20.10 16.92 19.38
C ARG A 350 -19.61 16.64 17.96
N VAL A 351 -18.44 16.02 17.86
CA VAL A 351 -17.91 15.46 16.61
C VAL A 351 -18.80 14.30 16.13
N THR A 352 -19.13 14.27 14.85
CA THR A 352 -19.82 13.13 14.22
C THR A 352 -18.87 12.40 13.28
N LEU A 353 -18.65 11.11 13.53
CA LEU A 353 -17.98 10.20 12.62
C LEU A 353 -18.98 9.75 11.56
N VAL A 354 -18.71 10.11 10.31
CA VAL A 354 -19.54 9.81 9.15
C VAL A 354 -18.94 8.63 8.40
N LEU A 355 -19.68 7.54 8.34
CA LEU A 355 -19.32 6.31 7.65
C LEU A 355 -20.27 6.12 6.45
N PRO A 356 -19.90 6.66 5.27
CA PRO A 356 -20.74 6.53 4.07
C PRO A 356 -20.76 5.10 3.56
N GLY A 357 -21.74 4.78 2.71
CA GLY A 357 -21.74 3.53 1.96
C GLY A 357 -20.65 3.53 0.90
N THR A 358 -19.73 2.57 0.94
CA THR A 358 -18.57 2.45 0.03
C THR A 358 -18.50 1.11 -0.68
N CYS A 359 -19.56 0.30 -0.59
CA CYS A 359 -19.66 -1.02 -1.22
C CYS A 359 -18.45 -1.89 -0.86
N SER A 360 -17.66 -2.25 -1.87
CA SER A 360 -16.46 -3.08 -1.76
C SER A 360 -15.31 -2.48 -0.96
N TYR A 361 -15.25 -1.15 -0.90
CA TYR A 361 -14.25 -0.44 -0.13
C TYR A 361 -14.59 -0.38 1.36
N VAL A 362 -15.62 -1.11 1.82
CA VAL A 362 -15.89 -1.26 3.26
C VAL A 362 -14.63 -1.71 4.00
N PHE A 363 -13.84 -2.63 3.44
CA PHE A 363 -12.59 -3.10 4.06
C PHE A 363 -11.57 -1.98 4.25
N TRP A 364 -11.52 -1.01 3.33
CA TRP A 364 -10.72 0.20 3.52
C TRP A 364 -11.23 1.02 4.70
N GLN A 365 -12.54 1.22 4.82
CA GLN A 365 -13.11 1.89 6.01
C GLN A 365 -12.80 1.12 7.30
N LEU A 366 -12.87 -0.22 7.28
CA LEU A 366 -12.54 -1.06 8.45
C LEU A 366 -11.09 -0.89 8.89
N GLY A 367 -10.15 -0.76 7.95
CA GLY A 367 -8.76 -0.40 8.25
C GLY A 367 -8.59 0.98 8.87
N MET A 368 -9.35 1.97 8.38
CA MET A 368 -9.36 3.29 9.00
C MET A 368 -9.92 3.26 10.42
N ILE A 369 -11.01 2.50 10.65
CA ILE A 369 -11.63 2.32 11.97
C ILE A 369 -10.65 1.65 12.94
N GLN A 370 -9.92 0.62 12.48
CA GLN A 370 -8.89 -0.01 13.29
C GLN A 370 -7.87 1.04 13.79
N TYR A 371 -7.30 1.85 12.88
CA TYR A 371 -6.38 2.91 13.25
C TYR A 371 -7.00 3.88 14.27
N LEU A 372 -8.23 4.33 14.04
CA LEU A 372 -8.91 5.25 14.95
C LEU A 372 -9.09 4.67 16.34
N CYS A 373 -9.52 3.41 16.47
CA CYS A 373 -9.70 2.78 17.77
C CYS A 373 -8.37 2.50 18.48
N GLU A 374 -7.27 2.27 17.75
CA GLU A 374 -5.93 2.14 18.32
C GLU A 374 -5.45 3.47 18.93
N HIS A 375 -5.69 4.60 18.26
CA HIS A 375 -5.05 5.89 18.59
C HIS A 375 -5.95 6.92 19.29
N PHE A 376 -7.27 6.82 19.16
CA PHE A 376 -8.23 7.83 19.63
C PHE A 376 -9.35 7.23 20.50
N ASP A 377 -9.88 8.06 21.40
CA ASP A 377 -11.12 7.78 22.13
C ASP A 377 -12.32 8.31 21.34
N THR A 378 -13.01 7.41 20.64
CA THR A 378 -14.15 7.73 19.79
C THR A 378 -15.50 7.67 20.52
N ARG A 379 -15.52 7.34 21.83
CA ARG A 379 -16.76 7.10 22.61
C ARG A 379 -17.66 8.31 22.73
N SER A 380 -17.10 9.52 22.72
CA SER A 380 -17.87 10.77 22.79
C SER A 380 -18.45 11.18 21.44
N ALA A 381 -17.96 10.61 20.34
CA ALA A 381 -18.39 10.96 18.99
C ALA A 381 -19.73 10.30 18.64
N LYS A 382 -20.57 11.04 17.90
CA LYS A 382 -21.77 10.48 17.26
C LYS A 382 -21.36 9.65 16.04
N LEU A 383 -22.13 8.62 15.74
CA LEU A 383 -21.91 7.73 14.61
C LEU A 383 -23.06 7.90 13.61
N ALA A 384 -22.71 8.14 12.35
CA ALA A 384 -23.69 8.25 11.26
C ALA A 384 -23.27 7.29 10.15
N GLY A 385 -24.02 6.20 9.98
CA GLY A 385 -23.72 5.12 9.05
C GLY A 385 -24.77 4.97 7.95
N VAL A 386 -24.33 4.66 6.73
CA VAL A 386 -25.20 4.25 5.61
C VAL A 386 -24.60 3.04 4.92
N SER A 387 -25.43 2.06 4.56
CA SER A 387 -25.00 0.89 3.81
C SER A 387 -23.81 0.20 4.48
N SER A 388 -22.76 -0.12 3.73
CA SER A 388 -21.55 -0.73 4.27
C SER A 388 -20.88 0.11 5.37
N GLY A 389 -21.08 1.42 5.41
CA GLY A 389 -20.59 2.27 6.49
C GLY A 389 -21.29 2.01 7.82
N THR A 390 -22.52 1.49 7.80
CA THR A 390 -23.22 1.02 9.01
C THR A 390 -22.53 -0.21 9.61
N VAL A 391 -22.01 -1.11 8.79
CA VAL A 391 -21.15 -2.22 9.25
C VAL A 391 -19.87 -1.68 9.88
N GLY A 392 -19.27 -0.65 9.28
CA GLY A 392 -18.15 0.08 9.88
C GLY A 392 -18.48 0.69 11.24
N ALA A 393 -19.67 1.28 11.40
CA ALA A 393 -20.09 1.86 12.67
C ALA A 393 -20.22 0.80 13.77
N VAL A 394 -20.77 -0.37 13.44
CA VAL A 394 -20.85 -1.51 14.38
C VAL A 394 -19.45 -2.02 14.73
N MET A 395 -18.56 -2.15 13.74
CA MET A 395 -17.17 -2.56 14.01
C MET A 395 -16.45 -1.58 14.93
N LEU A 396 -16.69 -0.27 14.75
CA LEU A 396 -16.11 0.76 15.61
C LEU A 396 -16.54 0.55 17.07
N LEU A 397 -17.84 0.33 17.32
CA LEU A 397 -18.36 0.05 18.66
C LEU A 397 -17.70 -1.20 19.28
N GLN A 398 -17.55 -2.27 18.50
CA GLN A 398 -16.91 -3.49 18.98
C GLN A 398 -15.43 -3.29 19.32
N LEU A 399 -14.70 -2.53 18.51
CA LEU A 399 -13.29 -2.22 18.79
C LEU A 399 -13.15 -1.25 19.98
N GLU A 400 -14.11 -0.35 20.20
CA GLU A 400 -14.14 0.49 21.40
C GLU A 400 -14.30 -0.33 22.69
N GLU A 401 -15.17 -1.34 22.69
CA GLU A 401 -15.33 -2.24 23.84
C GLU A 401 -14.02 -2.94 24.19
N VAL A 402 -13.32 -3.47 23.18
CA VAL A 402 -11.99 -4.08 23.37
C VAL A 402 -10.98 -3.07 23.86
N ALA A 403 -10.98 -1.86 23.30
CA ALA A 403 -10.09 -0.80 23.71
C ALA A 403 -10.35 -0.29 25.13
N ALA A 404 -11.60 -0.38 25.61
CA ALA A 404 -11.99 0.00 26.96
C ALA A 404 -11.69 -1.10 28.00
N ALA A 405 -11.69 -2.36 27.57
CA ALA A 405 -11.36 -3.52 28.42
C ALA A 405 -9.85 -3.77 28.55
N ALA A 406 -9.04 -3.26 27.63
CA ALA A 406 -7.59 -3.38 27.69
C ALA A 406 -6.97 -2.53 28.82
N ASP A 407 -5.81 -2.96 29.31
CA ASP A 407 -5.04 -2.23 30.33
C ASP A 407 -4.78 -0.78 29.89
N SER A 408 -4.69 0.13 30.86
CA SER A 408 -4.63 1.58 30.62
C SER A 408 -3.40 2.09 29.86
N ASP A 409 -2.44 1.22 29.53
CA ASP A 409 -1.30 1.58 28.70
C ASP A 409 -1.66 1.56 27.20
N SER A 410 -1.22 2.59 26.47
CA SER A 410 -1.56 2.80 25.05
C SER A 410 -1.13 1.63 24.17
N ALA A 411 0.00 1.00 24.48
CA ALA A 411 0.51 -0.16 23.79
C ALA A 411 -0.42 -1.37 23.96
N GLY A 412 -0.97 -1.56 25.17
CA GLY A 412 -1.92 -2.63 25.47
C GLY A 412 -3.24 -2.46 24.72
N VAL A 413 -3.78 -1.23 24.70
CA VAL A 413 -4.99 -0.89 23.94
C VAL A 413 -4.80 -1.16 22.45
N ALA A 414 -3.71 -0.66 21.85
CA ALA A 414 -3.45 -0.84 20.43
C ALA A 414 -3.29 -2.32 20.07
N ALA A 415 -2.58 -3.10 20.89
CA ALA A 415 -2.42 -4.54 20.70
C ALA A 415 -3.76 -5.29 20.77
N ALA A 416 -4.62 -4.96 21.74
CA ALA A 416 -5.93 -5.59 21.91
C ALA A 416 -6.87 -5.28 20.73
N VAL A 417 -6.97 -4.01 20.34
CA VAL A 417 -7.77 -3.57 19.18
C VAL A 417 -7.32 -4.29 17.92
N ARG A 418 -6.01 -4.34 17.69
CA ARG A 418 -5.42 -4.99 16.52
C ARG A 418 -5.66 -6.49 16.51
N GLN A 419 -5.49 -7.15 17.66
CA GLN A 419 -5.79 -8.58 17.81
C GLN A 419 -7.26 -8.86 17.47
N ARG A 420 -8.20 -8.03 17.94
CA ARG A 420 -9.62 -8.19 17.61
C ARG A 420 -9.89 -7.95 16.13
N ALA A 421 -9.30 -6.91 15.55
CA ALA A 421 -9.39 -6.64 14.11
C ALA A 421 -8.91 -7.83 13.27
N HIS A 422 -7.83 -8.50 13.68
CA HIS A 422 -7.32 -9.71 13.01
C HIS A 422 -8.26 -10.90 13.14
N GLN A 423 -8.86 -11.10 14.32
CA GLN A 423 -9.87 -12.14 14.52
C GLN A 423 -11.07 -11.93 13.59
N ILE A 424 -11.59 -10.69 13.55
CA ILE A 424 -12.68 -10.30 12.66
C ILE A 424 -12.28 -10.57 11.20
N PHE A 425 -11.09 -10.14 10.78
CA PHE A 425 -10.60 -10.40 9.42
C PHE A 425 -10.46 -11.89 9.11
N GLY A 426 -9.96 -12.71 10.03
CA GLY A 426 -9.85 -14.17 9.82
C GLY A 426 -11.22 -14.84 9.69
N ILE A 427 -12.23 -14.39 10.45
CA ILE A 427 -13.61 -14.86 10.31
C ILE A 427 -14.17 -14.46 8.95
N ILE A 428 -13.96 -13.21 8.53
CA ILE A 428 -14.35 -12.72 7.21
C ILE A 428 -13.66 -13.53 6.14
N GLU A 429 -12.34 -13.69 6.17
CA GLU A 429 -11.58 -14.40 5.14
C GLU A 429 -12.07 -15.85 5.02
N SER A 430 -12.22 -16.57 6.14
CA SER A 430 -12.67 -17.97 6.12
C SER A 430 -14.10 -18.15 5.58
N LYS A 431 -15.04 -17.28 5.97
CA LYS A 431 -16.44 -17.37 5.53
C LYS A 431 -16.67 -16.72 4.16
N ALA A 432 -15.95 -15.66 3.85
CA ALA A 432 -16.10 -14.93 2.59
C ALA A 432 -15.32 -15.58 1.44
N ALA A 433 -14.19 -16.25 1.69
CA ALA A 433 -13.46 -16.97 0.64
C ALA A 433 -14.34 -18.02 -0.05
N GLN A 434 -15.18 -18.73 0.71
CA GLN A 434 -16.15 -19.68 0.17
C GLN A 434 -17.21 -18.98 -0.70
N ASN A 435 -17.64 -17.79 -0.30
CA ASN A 435 -18.66 -17.02 -1.01
C ASN A 435 -18.10 -16.27 -2.23
N MET A 436 -16.81 -15.92 -2.22
CA MET A 436 -16.13 -15.07 -3.21
C MET A 436 -15.13 -15.83 -4.09
N ALA A 437 -15.23 -17.17 -4.15
CA ALA A 437 -14.42 -18.01 -5.05
C ALA A 437 -14.70 -17.80 -6.56
N SER A 438 -15.56 -16.84 -6.92
CA SER A 438 -15.85 -16.40 -8.29
C SER A 438 -16.25 -14.92 -8.30
N PRO A 439 -15.79 -14.07 -9.23
CA PRO A 439 -16.25 -12.69 -9.36
C PRO A 439 -17.70 -12.57 -9.82
N THR A 440 -18.27 -13.61 -10.45
CA THR A 440 -19.72 -13.67 -10.70
C THR A 440 -20.53 -13.79 -9.41
N ALA A 441 -19.89 -14.25 -8.32
CA ALA A 441 -20.52 -14.32 -7.00
C ALA A 441 -20.73 -12.93 -6.38
N PHE A 442 -20.11 -11.88 -6.93
CA PHE A 442 -20.28 -10.50 -6.47
C PHE A 442 -21.74 -10.05 -6.52
N VAL A 443 -22.49 -10.44 -7.56
CA VAL A 443 -23.90 -10.06 -7.72
C VAL A 443 -24.77 -11.00 -6.88
N GLY A 444 -25.37 -10.46 -5.81
CA GLY A 444 -26.33 -11.18 -4.96
C GLY A 444 -25.75 -11.96 -3.77
N ARG A 445 -24.42 -12.15 -3.66
CA ARG A 445 -23.80 -12.72 -2.44
C ARG A 445 -23.12 -11.69 -1.54
N LEU A 446 -23.02 -10.44 -1.98
CA LEU A 446 -22.57 -9.35 -1.12
C LEU A 446 -23.50 -9.21 0.11
N GLY A 447 -24.79 -9.54 -0.04
CA GLY A 447 -25.74 -9.62 1.08
C GLY A 447 -25.33 -10.64 2.14
N THR A 448 -24.93 -11.85 1.73
CA THR A 448 -24.44 -12.89 2.63
C THR A 448 -23.18 -12.45 3.36
N LEU A 449 -22.28 -11.73 2.68
CA LEU A 449 -21.10 -11.17 3.33
C LEU A 449 -21.46 -10.12 4.38
N MET A 450 -22.43 -9.24 4.09
CA MET A 450 -22.94 -8.27 5.07
C MET A 450 -23.65 -8.95 6.24
N ASP A 451 -24.40 -10.04 5.99
CA ASP A 451 -25.02 -10.85 7.05
C ASP A 451 -23.97 -11.42 8.00
N ILE A 452 -22.91 -12.01 7.43
CA ILE A 452 -21.79 -12.57 8.20
C ILE A 452 -21.11 -11.46 9.00
N LEU A 453 -20.77 -10.35 8.36
CA LEU A 453 -20.13 -9.21 9.03
C LEU A 453 -20.97 -8.68 10.18
N ALA A 454 -22.23 -8.34 9.93
CA ALA A 454 -23.10 -7.74 10.94
C ALA A 454 -23.37 -8.71 12.11
N ALA A 455 -23.56 -10.00 11.84
CA ALA A 455 -23.81 -11.00 12.88
C ALA A 455 -22.59 -11.23 13.79
N GLU A 456 -21.38 -11.24 13.23
CA GLU A 456 -20.13 -11.47 13.99
C GLU A 456 -19.63 -10.24 14.75
N LEU A 457 -19.98 -9.04 14.27
CA LEU A 457 -19.58 -7.79 14.90
C LEU A 457 -20.46 -7.42 16.10
N LEU A 458 -21.71 -7.89 16.14
CA LEU A 458 -22.65 -7.58 17.23
C LEU A 458 -22.55 -8.59 18.38
N SER A 459 -22.16 -8.10 19.56
CA SER A 459 -22.23 -8.82 20.83
C SER A 459 -23.67 -8.93 21.34
N GLU A 460 -23.93 -9.89 22.22
CA GLU A 460 -25.21 -9.95 22.97
C GLU A 460 -25.23 -8.81 23.99
N GLY A 461 -26.30 -8.01 24.01
CA GLY A 461 -26.39 -6.86 24.92
C GLY A 461 -27.59 -5.95 24.68
N ASP A 462 -27.77 -4.99 25.61
CA ASP A 462 -28.73 -3.90 25.48
C ASP A 462 -28.10 -2.75 24.66
N TYR A 463 -28.75 -2.41 23.56
CA TYR A 463 -28.31 -1.35 22.63
C TYR A 463 -29.06 -0.03 22.82
N SER A 464 -29.92 0.08 23.84
CA SER A 464 -30.74 1.26 24.10
C SER A 464 -29.90 2.54 24.24
N ALA A 465 -28.71 2.43 24.84
CA ALA A 465 -27.75 3.52 25.00
C ALA A 465 -27.23 4.09 23.67
N LEU A 466 -27.21 3.28 22.60
CA LEU A 466 -26.80 3.75 21.26
C LEU A 466 -27.80 4.70 20.62
N SER A 467 -29.04 4.76 21.11
CA SER A 467 -30.10 5.55 20.48
C SER A 467 -29.77 7.05 20.40
N SER A 468 -29.00 7.55 21.36
CA SER A 468 -28.51 8.94 21.38
C SER A 468 -27.24 9.18 20.55
N ARG A 469 -26.53 8.10 20.19
CA ARG A 469 -25.18 8.16 19.61
C ARG A 469 -25.14 7.73 18.15
N MET A 470 -25.91 6.73 17.75
CA MET A 470 -25.84 6.10 16.44
C MET A 470 -27.07 6.44 15.60
N ARG A 471 -26.83 6.76 14.34
CA ARG A 471 -27.85 7.01 13.33
C ARG A 471 -27.59 6.14 12.12
N ILE A 472 -28.60 5.36 11.73
CA ILE A 472 -28.53 4.49 10.56
C ILE A 472 -29.44 5.04 9.48
N GLY A 473 -28.84 5.44 8.36
CA GLY A 473 -29.60 5.84 7.18
C GLY A 473 -30.26 4.65 6.52
N VAL A 474 -31.55 4.80 6.25
CA VAL A 474 -32.34 3.85 5.49
C VAL A 474 -33.29 4.61 4.55
N ARG A 475 -34.02 3.87 3.74
CA ARG A 475 -35.22 4.35 3.05
C ARG A 475 -36.41 3.56 3.56
N ARG A 476 -37.55 4.22 3.68
CA ARG A 476 -38.82 3.59 4.02
C ARG A 476 -39.73 3.62 2.82
N LEU A 477 -40.40 2.51 2.52
CA LEU A 477 -41.48 2.51 1.54
C LEU A 477 -42.68 3.25 2.15
N ALA A 478 -42.88 4.50 1.74
CA ALA A 478 -44.04 5.29 2.14
C ALA A 478 -45.27 4.80 1.36
N THR A 479 -46.14 4.05 2.05
CA THR A 479 -47.41 3.59 1.51
C THR A 479 -48.44 4.72 1.58
N GLY A 480 -48.90 5.21 0.43
CA GLY A 480 -49.89 6.28 0.32
C GLY A 480 -50.34 6.45 -1.14
N PHE A 481 -51.08 7.53 -1.44
CA PHE A 481 -51.58 7.80 -2.80
C PHE A 481 -50.47 7.86 -3.86
N VAL A 482 -49.27 8.30 -3.47
CA VAL A 482 -48.05 8.27 -4.30
C VAL A 482 -47.02 7.40 -3.57
N PRO A 483 -46.91 6.09 -3.84
CA PRO A 483 -45.91 5.25 -3.18
C PRO A 483 -44.50 5.68 -3.60
N ALA A 484 -43.60 5.85 -2.63
CA ALA A 484 -42.19 6.17 -2.92
C ALA A 484 -41.26 5.64 -1.82
N MET A 485 -39.97 5.54 -2.14
CA MET A 485 -38.92 5.21 -1.18
C MET A 485 -38.41 6.49 -0.53
N VAL A 486 -38.99 6.87 0.61
CA VAL A 486 -38.63 8.12 1.27
C VAL A 486 -37.40 7.93 2.17
N PRO A 487 -36.54 8.94 2.32
CA PRO A 487 -35.44 8.93 3.28
C PRO A 487 -35.95 8.70 4.70
N ASP A 488 -35.23 7.90 5.47
CA ASP A 488 -35.52 7.73 6.89
C ASP A 488 -34.24 7.46 7.69
N VAL A 489 -34.31 7.65 9.00
CA VAL A 489 -33.17 7.42 9.90
C VAL A 489 -33.64 6.61 11.09
N ILE A 490 -32.99 5.47 11.31
CA ILE A 490 -33.21 4.67 12.50
C ILE A 490 -32.26 5.16 13.58
N THR A 491 -32.81 5.50 14.75
CA THR A 491 -32.10 6.06 15.89
C THR A 491 -32.43 5.35 17.20
N SER A 492 -33.22 4.28 17.17
CA SER A 492 -33.61 3.55 18.38
C SER A 492 -33.32 2.07 18.17
N PHE A 493 -32.60 1.48 19.11
CA PHE A 493 -32.18 0.08 19.06
C PHE A 493 -32.36 -0.52 20.45
N SER A 494 -33.34 -1.40 20.63
CA SER A 494 -33.64 -2.01 21.94
C SER A 494 -32.98 -3.37 22.13
N SER A 495 -32.60 -4.06 21.04
CA SER A 495 -31.96 -5.37 21.09
C SER A 495 -30.93 -5.54 19.98
N ARG A 496 -30.13 -6.61 20.10
CA ARG A 496 -29.18 -7.04 19.06
C ARG A 496 -29.87 -7.28 17.72
N GLU A 497 -31.03 -7.91 17.75
CA GLU A 497 -31.84 -8.22 16.56
C GLU A 497 -32.33 -6.94 15.88
N GLU A 498 -32.83 -5.96 16.65
CA GLU A 498 -33.30 -4.70 16.07
C GLU A 498 -32.15 -3.90 15.45
N LEU A 499 -30.98 -3.89 16.08
CA LEU A 499 -29.78 -3.27 15.51
C LEU A 499 -29.32 -4.01 14.24
N LEU A 500 -29.27 -5.35 14.29
CA LEU A 500 -28.92 -6.18 13.13
C LEU A 500 -29.88 -5.95 11.97
N GLU A 501 -31.19 -5.97 12.21
CA GLU A 501 -32.21 -5.69 11.20
C GLU A 501 -32.04 -4.29 10.61
N SER A 502 -31.72 -3.30 11.43
CA SER A 502 -31.47 -1.93 10.98
C SER A 502 -30.20 -1.81 10.11
N VAL A 503 -29.11 -2.48 10.51
CA VAL A 503 -27.87 -2.59 9.74
C VAL A 503 -28.15 -3.26 8.40
N MET A 504 -28.89 -4.36 8.41
CA MET A 504 -29.23 -5.11 7.21
C MET A 504 -30.18 -4.34 6.30
N ALA A 505 -31.16 -3.63 6.85
CA ALA A 505 -32.01 -2.72 6.09
C ALA A 505 -31.15 -1.66 5.39
N SER A 506 -30.19 -1.07 6.10
CA SER A 506 -29.25 -0.10 5.54
C SER A 506 -28.32 -0.71 4.47
N CYS A 507 -27.93 -1.97 4.57
CA CYS A 507 -27.03 -2.62 3.60
C CYS A 507 -27.74 -3.13 2.34
N ASN A 508 -29.07 -3.20 2.32
CA ASN A 508 -29.83 -3.99 1.33
C ASN A 508 -30.04 -3.32 -0.05
N VAL A 509 -28.96 -3.07 -0.79
CA VAL A 509 -28.97 -2.49 -2.16
C VAL A 509 -29.67 -3.43 -3.16
N TRP A 510 -30.73 -2.96 -3.84
CA TRP A 510 -31.57 -3.80 -4.70
C TRP A 510 -30.79 -4.35 -5.90
N LEU A 511 -31.00 -5.63 -6.22
CA LEU A 511 -30.37 -6.38 -7.33
C LEU A 511 -28.83 -6.48 -7.30
N VAL A 512 -28.16 -5.72 -6.45
CA VAL A 512 -26.70 -5.75 -6.26
C VAL A 512 -26.34 -6.59 -5.04
N VAL A 513 -26.87 -6.24 -3.87
CA VAL A 513 -26.61 -6.96 -2.61
C VAL A 513 -27.57 -8.14 -2.49
N ARG A 514 -28.84 -7.97 -2.87
CA ARG A 514 -29.85 -9.06 -2.90
C ARG A 514 -30.75 -8.97 -4.13
N PHE A 515 -30.98 -10.11 -4.79
CA PHE A 515 -31.86 -10.22 -5.96
C PHE A 515 -33.37 -10.11 -5.64
N LYS A 516 -33.80 -10.37 -4.40
CA LYS A 516 -35.22 -10.41 -4.00
C LYS A 516 -35.50 -9.50 -2.80
N PRO A 517 -35.39 -8.17 -2.94
CA PRO A 517 -35.59 -7.24 -1.82
C PRO A 517 -37.02 -7.31 -1.25
N TRP A 518 -38.02 -7.61 -2.08
CA TRP A 518 -39.44 -7.70 -1.72
C TRP A 518 -39.75 -8.75 -0.64
N ARG A 519 -38.90 -9.77 -0.47
CA ARG A 519 -39.08 -10.75 0.60
C ARG A 519 -38.74 -10.16 1.99
N TYR A 520 -37.93 -9.11 2.03
CA TYR A 520 -37.45 -8.49 3.25
C TYR A 520 -38.19 -7.21 3.61
N VAL A 521 -38.85 -6.55 2.65
CA VAL A 521 -39.65 -5.33 2.91
C VAL A 521 -40.75 -5.59 3.95
N PRO A 522 -41.50 -6.71 3.92
CA PRO A 522 -42.48 -7.02 4.97
C PRO A 522 -41.84 -7.37 6.32
N SER A 523 -40.67 -8.02 6.34
CA SER A 523 -40.00 -8.42 7.59
C SER A 523 -39.26 -7.26 8.27
N LEU A 524 -38.78 -6.28 7.51
CA LEU A 524 -38.00 -5.13 8.00
C LEU A 524 -38.85 -3.87 8.16
N ARG A 525 -40.15 -4.00 8.52
CA ARG A 525 -41.06 -2.87 8.75
C ARG A 525 -41.08 -1.84 7.60
N ALA A 526 -40.96 -2.30 6.35
CA ALA A 526 -40.87 -1.48 5.14
C ALA A 526 -39.58 -0.64 4.96
N PHE A 527 -38.53 -0.90 5.74
CA PHE A 527 -37.21 -0.27 5.57
C PHE A 527 -36.30 -1.07 4.63
N CYS A 528 -35.62 -0.38 3.73
CA CYS A 528 -34.50 -0.91 2.95
C CYS A 528 -33.60 0.23 2.48
N ASN A 529 -32.39 -0.07 2.02
CA ASN A 529 -31.59 0.90 1.27
C ASN A 529 -31.81 0.59 -0.20
N ASP A 530 -32.41 1.48 -0.97
CA ASP A 530 -32.82 1.15 -2.34
C ASP A 530 -31.64 0.68 -3.22
N GLY A 531 -30.39 1.02 -2.87
CA GLY A 531 -29.23 0.68 -3.68
C GLY A 531 -29.20 1.34 -5.06
N VAL A 532 -30.21 2.15 -5.32
CA VAL A 532 -30.52 2.85 -6.54
C VAL A 532 -30.05 4.31 -6.41
N ASN A 533 -29.80 4.76 -5.17
CA ASN A 533 -29.35 6.10 -4.83
C ASN A 533 -27.99 6.58 -5.37
N PRO A 534 -27.01 5.78 -5.85
CA PRO A 534 -25.95 6.38 -6.68
C PRO A 534 -26.52 7.10 -7.92
N PHE A 535 -27.78 6.83 -8.28
CA PHE A 535 -28.52 7.44 -9.38
C PHE A 535 -29.81 8.16 -8.95
N SER A 536 -30.08 8.40 -7.65
CA SER A 536 -31.22 9.24 -7.29
C SER A 536 -30.87 10.68 -7.63
N PHE A 537 -31.40 11.16 -8.76
CA PHE A 537 -31.27 12.56 -9.12
C PHE A 537 -31.97 13.45 -8.09
N HIS A 538 -32.93 12.92 -7.31
CA HIS A 538 -33.58 13.67 -6.24
C HIS A 538 -32.60 14.13 -5.17
N CYS A 539 -31.76 13.23 -4.63
CA CYS A 539 -30.73 13.59 -3.65
C CYS A 539 -29.74 14.61 -4.22
N PHE A 540 -29.44 14.52 -5.52
CA PHE A 540 -28.61 15.51 -6.20
C PHE A 540 -29.29 16.88 -6.26
N PHE A 541 -30.58 16.95 -6.60
CA PHE A 541 -31.32 18.21 -6.62
C PHE A 541 -31.54 18.80 -5.22
N GLU A 542 -31.85 17.99 -4.21
CA GLU A 542 -31.92 18.43 -2.82
C GLU A 542 -30.56 18.96 -2.35
N TYR A 543 -29.48 18.21 -2.60
CA TYR A 543 -28.13 18.66 -2.30
C TYR A 543 -27.81 19.98 -2.98
N LEU A 544 -28.11 20.15 -4.29
CA LEU A 544 -27.88 21.40 -5.00
C LEU A 544 -28.75 22.55 -4.48
N TYR A 545 -30.00 22.28 -4.13
CA TYR A 545 -30.93 23.25 -3.55
C TYR A 545 -30.40 23.73 -2.20
N ASP A 546 -29.98 22.80 -1.34
CA ASP A 546 -29.50 23.14 -0.02
C ASP A 546 -28.07 23.71 -0.01
N LEU A 547 -27.26 23.39 -1.04
CA LEU A 547 -25.98 24.06 -1.29
C LEU A 547 -26.16 25.51 -1.74
N ARG A 548 -27.33 25.85 -2.30
CA ARG A 548 -27.73 27.22 -2.65
C ARG A 548 -28.48 27.93 -1.51
N SER A 549 -28.97 27.21 -0.51
CA SER A 549 -29.62 27.78 0.67
C SER A 549 -28.61 28.11 1.78
N GLU A 550 -29.07 28.75 2.86
CA GLU A 550 -28.24 29.05 4.05
C GLU A 550 -27.73 27.78 4.77
N MET A 551 -28.18 26.59 4.37
CA MET A 551 -27.75 25.29 4.89
C MET A 551 -26.35 24.87 4.43
N ARG A 552 -25.70 25.66 3.56
CA ARG A 552 -24.37 25.36 2.99
C ARG A 552 -23.31 25.07 4.04
N GLY A 553 -23.37 25.71 5.22
CA GLY A 553 -22.44 25.48 6.34
C GLY A 553 -22.64 24.14 7.05
N VAL A 554 -23.85 23.59 7.01
CA VAL A 554 -24.23 22.34 7.69
C VAL A 554 -23.89 21.12 6.82
N ILE A 555 -24.01 21.27 5.50
CA ILE A 555 -23.97 20.15 4.54
C ILE A 555 -22.58 19.93 3.98
N ALA A 556 -21.86 21.03 3.72
CA ALA A 556 -20.53 20.99 3.17
C ALA A 556 -19.53 21.13 4.31
N ALA A 557 -19.36 20.07 5.11
CA ALA A 557 -18.07 19.87 5.75
C ALA A 557 -17.05 19.98 4.61
N ASN A 558 -16.26 21.06 4.63
CA ASN A 558 -15.34 21.44 3.56
C ASN A 558 -14.35 20.30 3.35
N HIS A 559 -14.71 19.36 2.48
CA HIS A 559 -13.91 18.22 2.07
C HIS A 559 -12.77 18.72 1.20
N ARG A 560 -11.82 19.43 1.81
CA ARG A 560 -10.64 19.98 1.14
C ARG A 560 -9.76 18.89 0.54
N HIS A 561 -9.92 17.65 0.98
CA HIS A 561 -9.06 16.52 0.63
C HIS A 561 -9.65 15.55 -0.42
N GLY A 562 -10.92 15.71 -0.85
CA GLY A 562 -11.66 14.61 -1.50
C GLY A 562 -11.94 14.70 -3.01
N GLY A 563 -11.54 15.78 -3.68
CA GLY A 563 -11.78 15.97 -5.12
C GLY A 563 -13.28 15.89 -5.54
N ALA A 564 -13.55 15.58 -6.81
CA ALA A 564 -14.91 15.50 -7.36
C ALA A 564 -15.70 14.28 -6.83
N TRP A 565 -15.02 13.16 -6.55
CA TRP A 565 -15.64 11.94 -6.05
C TRP A 565 -16.22 12.11 -4.65
N ALA A 566 -15.55 12.84 -3.75
CA ALA A 566 -16.11 13.12 -2.44
C ALA A 566 -17.43 13.89 -2.51
N LYS A 567 -17.59 14.82 -3.46
CA LYS A 567 -18.86 15.52 -3.67
C LYS A 567 -19.98 14.58 -4.11
N LEU A 568 -19.66 13.64 -5.00
CA LEU A 568 -20.61 12.62 -5.45
C LEU A 568 -21.06 11.72 -4.30
N TYR A 569 -20.11 11.23 -3.48
CA TYR A 569 -20.44 10.47 -2.27
C TYR A 569 -21.20 11.30 -1.23
N THR A 570 -20.91 12.60 -1.12
CA THR A 570 -21.66 13.52 -0.25
C THR A 570 -23.11 13.62 -0.69
N VAL A 571 -23.36 13.77 -1.99
CA VAL A 571 -24.72 13.76 -2.56
C VAL A 571 -25.42 12.44 -2.25
N TRP A 572 -24.75 11.30 -2.47
CA TRP A 572 -25.36 9.98 -2.29
C TRP A 572 -25.69 9.65 -0.84
N ASN A 573 -24.93 10.19 0.11
CA ASN A 573 -25.13 9.97 1.54
C ASN A 573 -25.84 11.16 2.21
N TYR A 574 -26.28 12.15 1.42
CA TYR A 574 -26.74 13.48 1.87
C TYR A 574 -27.71 13.44 3.05
N GLN A 575 -28.67 12.52 3.04
CA GLN A 575 -29.75 12.50 4.02
C GLN A 575 -29.32 12.03 5.42
N VAL A 576 -28.20 11.30 5.53
CA VAL A 576 -27.59 10.97 6.82
C VAL A 576 -26.63 12.06 7.31
N LEU A 577 -26.20 12.93 6.40
CA LEU A 577 -25.35 14.08 6.71
C LEU A 577 -26.13 15.29 7.23
N LEU A 578 -27.48 15.24 7.22
CA LEU A 578 -28.35 16.27 7.78
C LEU A 578 -28.31 16.34 9.32
N SER A 579 -27.19 15.94 9.93
CA SER A 579 -26.93 16.22 11.33
C SER A 579 -26.40 17.65 11.45
N PRO A 580 -27.04 18.51 12.24
CA PRO A 580 -26.50 19.82 12.60
C PRO A 580 -25.39 19.67 13.65
N ALA A 581 -24.29 19.00 13.31
CA ALA A 581 -23.11 18.96 14.16
C ALA A 581 -22.08 20.00 13.68
N ASP A 582 -21.36 20.59 14.62
CA ASP A 582 -20.33 21.60 14.33
C ASP A 582 -19.16 21.01 13.52
N ARG A 583 -18.96 19.68 13.57
CA ARG A 583 -17.88 19.01 12.84
C ARG A 583 -18.18 17.56 12.45
N HIS A 584 -18.05 17.28 11.16
CA HIS A 584 -18.15 15.93 10.58
C HIS A 584 -16.76 15.42 10.18
N LEU A 585 -16.36 14.27 10.70
CA LEU A 585 -15.14 13.56 10.29
C LEU A 585 -15.52 12.33 9.49
N TRP A 586 -15.11 12.29 8.24
CA TRP A 586 -15.46 11.20 7.33
C TRP A 586 -14.44 10.08 7.38
N ILE A 587 -14.95 8.87 7.49
CA ILE A 587 -14.18 7.63 7.42
C ILE A 587 -14.46 7.00 6.06
N SER A 588 -13.69 7.39 5.04
CA SER A 588 -13.93 7.00 3.66
C SER A 588 -12.64 6.98 2.83
N PRO A 589 -12.48 6.03 1.88
CA PRO A 589 -11.37 6.03 0.92
C PRO A 589 -11.34 7.25 -0.01
N THR A 590 -12.44 8.00 -0.11
CA THR A 590 -12.52 9.20 -0.95
C THR A 590 -11.84 10.42 -0.35
N VAL A 591 -11.61 10.44 0.97
CA VAL A 591 -10.77 11.45 1.60
C VAL A 591 -9.33 11.24 1.06
N GLY A 592 -8.56 12.28 0.79
CA GLY A 592 -7.17 12.15 0.32
C GLY A 592 -6.97 11.58 -1.10
N GLY A 593 -8.03 11.26 -1.86
CA GLY A 593 -7.95 10.95 -3.30
C GLY A 593 -7.31 9.61 -3.68
N ARG A 594 -7.30 8.61 -2.78
CA ARG A 594 -6.60 7.32 -3.00
C ARG A 594 -7.44 6.22 -3.68
N LEU A 595 -8.63 6.56 -4.16
CA LEU A 595 -9.54 5.58 -4.76
C LEU A 595 -9.05 5.13 -6.16
N ASP A 596 -8.59 3.88 -6.28
CA ASP A 596 -8.38 3.24 -7.57
C ASP A 596 -9.53 2.28 -7.90
N ILE A 597 -10.42 2.74 -8.79
CA ILE A 597 -11.63 2.01 -9.20
C ILE A 597 -11.32 0.68 -9.89
N ARG A 598 -10.11 0.52 -10.45
CA ARG A 598 -9.67 -0.74 -11.08
C ARG A 598 -9.63 -1.88 -10.07
N ASN A 599 -9.54 -1.59 -8.78
CA ASN A 599 -9.52 -2.62 -7.76
C ASN A 599 -10.94 -3.11 -7.40
N MET A 600 -12.02 -2.41 -7.78
CA MET A 600 -13.40 -2.87 -7.53
C MET A 600 -13.71 -4.24 -8.16
N VAL A 601 -13.00 -4.60 -9.22
CA VAL A 601 -13.22 -5.86 -9.94
C VAL A 601 -12.32 -7.01 -9.48
N ARG A 602 -11.46 -6.78 -8.48
CA ARG A 602 -10.47 -7.77 -7.98
C ARG A 602 -10.89 -8.47 -6.68
N PHE A 603 -12.19 -8.63 -6.44
CA PHE A 603 -12.69 -9.21 -5.20
C PHE A 603 -12.05 -10.56 -4.86
N SER A 604 -11.31 -10.59 -3.76
CA SER A 604 -10.57 -11.75 -3.23
C SER A 604 -10.24 -11.51 -1.75
N GLY A 605 -9.84 -12.57 -1.03
CA GLY A 605 -9.20 -12.44 0.28
C GLY A 605 -8.02 -11.47 0.25
N TRP A 606 -7.17 -11.59 -0.78
CA TRP A 606 -6.09 -10.65 -1.07
C TRP A 606 -6.56 -9.21 -1.17
N PHE A 607 -7.57 -8.94 -1.99
CA PHE A 607 -8.12 -7.60 -2.15
C PHE A 607 -8.68 -7.05 -0.84
N MET A 608 -9.41 -7.85 -0.06
CA MET A 608 -9.92 -7.40 1.24
C MET A 608 -8.79 -7.00 2.19
N GLY A 609 -7.76 -7.85 2.33
CA GLY A 609 -6.60 -7.57 3.18
C GLY A 609 -5.83 -6.34 2.71
N HIS A 610 -5.62 -6.22 1.40
CA HIS A 610 -4.98 -5.06 0.80
C HIS A 610 -5.78 -3.78 1.03
N GLN A 611 -7.10 -3.78 0.80
CA GLN A 611 -7.96 -2.62 1.06
C GLN A 611 -7.89 -2.21 2.53
N TRP A 612 -7.92 -3.19 3.44
CA TRP A 612 -7.80 -2.94 4.87
C TRP A 612 -6.48 -2.28 5.25
N GLN A 613 -5.35 -2.84 4.78
CA GLN A 613 -4.03 -2.25 4.99
C GLN A 613 -3.95 -0.83 4.45
N GLN A 614 -4.45 -0.59 3.24
CA GLN A 614 -4.49 0.76 2.66
C GLN A 614 -5.37 1.71 3.46
N GLY A 615 -6.49 1.21 4.01
CA GLY A 615 -7.33 1.92 4.96
C GLY A 615 -6.58 2.41 6.18
N TYR A 616 -5.84 1.50 6.81
CA TYR A 616 -5.04 1.80 7.99
C TYR A 616 -3.96 2.85 7.70
N ILE A 617 -3.16 2.65 6.65
CA ILE A 617 -2.13 3.60 6.20
C ILE A 617 -2.74 4.96 5.88
N HIS A 618 -3.90 4.96 5.22
CA HIS A 618 -4.58 6.20 4.87
C HIS A 618 -5.06 6.97 6.11
N ALA A 619 -5.62 6.30 7.13
CA ALA A 619 -5.99 6.97 8.37
C ALA A 619 -4.77 7.56 9.11
N ARG A 620 -3.63 6.85 9.11
CA ARG A 620 -2.34 7.34 9.62
C ARG A 620 -1.87 8.60 8.89
N ASP A 621 -1.93 8.60 7.57
CA ASP A 621 -1.49 9.74 6.77
C ASP A 621 -2.40 10.97 6.96
N LEU A 622 -3.70 10.74 7.21
CA LEU A 622 -4.65 11.80 7.59
C LEU A 622 -4.38 12.33 9.01
N ASP A 623 -3.97 11.45 9.93
CA ASP A 623 -3.58 11.84 11.28
C ASP A 623 -2.35 12.76 11.26
N ALA A 624 -1.34 12.40 10.47
CA ALA A 624 -0.15 13.25 10.27
C ALA A 624 -0.50 14.64 9.70
N GLN A 625 -1.63 14.77 9.00
CA GLN A 625 -2.16 16.05 8.50
C GLN A 625 -3.06 16.78 9.52
N GLY A 626 -3.24 16.24 10.71
CA GLY A 626 -4.11 16.78 11.76
C GLY A 626 -5.60 16.64 11.48
N TYR A 627 -6.01 15.73 10.58
CA TYR A 627 -7.42 15.56 10.22
C TYR A 627 -8.29 15.10 11.41
N TRP A 628 -7.73 14.27 12.29
CA TRP A 628 -8.42 13.69 13.46
C TRP A 628 -8.26 14.52 14.75
N ARG A 629 -7.73 15.76 14.67
CA ARG A 629 -7.35 16.57 15.83
C ARG A 629 -8.44 16.85 16.88
N ASP A 630 -9.71 16.67 16.53
CA ASP A 630 -10.84 16.89 17.46
C ASP A 630 -11.32 15.62 18.14
N LEU A 631 -10.74 14.48 17.78
CA LEU A 631 -10.90 13.26 18.54
C LEU A 631 -9.85 13.29 19.68
N PRO A 632 -10.26 13.03 20.92
CA PRO A 632 -9.31 12.89 22.02
C PRO A 632 -8.32 11.76 21.71
N ARG A 633 -7.02 12.05 21.75
CA ARG A 633 -5.99 11.00 21.68
C ARG A 633 -6.04 10.14 22.95
N ARG A 634 -5.76 8.86 22.81
CA ARG A 634 -5.59 7.98 23.97
C ARG A 634 -4.32 8.37 24.73
N PRO A 635 -4.33 8.37 26.08
CA PRO A 635 -3.17 8.75 26.87
C PRO A 635 -1.98 7.82 26.58
N GLY A 636 -0.78 8.39 26.43
CA GLY A 636 0.45 7.63 26.16
C GLY A 636 0.80 7.45 24.67
N MET A 637 0.25 8.27 23.77
CA MET A 637 0.57 8.28 22.34
C MET A 637 0.97 9.65 21.79
#